data_AF-A0A6B3L2A9-F1
#
_entry.id   AF-A0A6B3L2A9-F1
#
_cell.length_a   1.000
_cell.length_b   1.000
_cell.length_c   1.000
_cell.angle_alpha   90.00
_cell.angle_beta   90.00
_cell.angle_gamma   90.00
#
_symmetry.space_group_name_H-M   'P 1'
#
loop_
_entity.id
_entity.type
_entity.pdbx_description
1 polymer ?
#
loop_
_entity_poly.entity_id
_entity_poly.type
_entity_poly.pdbx_seq_one_letter_code
_entity_poly.pdbx_strand_id
1 'polypeptide(L)'
;MSIHTTEANYRSVPVRDLDADALVALSGEMKLSLSREDMLAVQAYYNEAGREPTDVELEVIAQTWSEHCKHRIFSANIEHTTAEGTETVDSLFKTYIMKPSLELMERKPGFVLSAFHDNAGFIRLDDDKAICLKVETHNHPSALEPYAGANTGIGGVVRDILGAGKGAKPIASLDVFCFGAPDTPQGSIKGKDVIHPLGVMRGVVRGVRDYGNRMGIPTVAGAIQFDPSYTYNPLVFCGTAGVIPIKDIDKEMRPGLKIIAVGGRTGRDGLKGATFSSASLTGDSHAEDQSAVQIGNPIEEKKVGDFILKAREEELIVFVTDCGAGGFSSAAGEMLSETGGELFLENAPLKEPGLFSWEVFLSESQERMVLAVEEEALPRLRELAATYETELTVLGHSDDSGILKVLHHGEMVCELDNSKLHNAPQRQMKARWVPAETRNDHQWPEGDFGMGLKTLLNGFTICSRSPIIREYDHEVQGNTLLKPLAGAKGDAPQDGSVIEIDGSEQAMSLGLSLLPEWGKYDPYRMGLACVDECVRSLVLTGSEPDRIAILDNFCVGNPDDEEELGALVETVKGIAKAADAFGAPFVSGKDSFYNYFETEDGPVSIPTTILVSGMGVVEEKENVLGSSIRRDDSVVAIIGNGSSSMGGSVYARRQCVTDAEVPDTDLDLAVKLYKALAKARKGGGILSAHDVSEGGLAVTLAEMTFSEKAGLEVSLNELPGSADDVDAVALFNEGPSRIVLELDPAKVDEVAQAFDGLPFAVIGQTTGQHKNLIVTRGNGSEQRVLIDEDIDSLKSLWKTGLTPFY
;
A
#
# COMPACT_ATOMS: atom_id res chain seq x y z
N MET A 1 -23.43 -11.75 37.16
CA MET A 1 -24.71 -11.01 37.17
C MET A 1 -24.45 -9.70 36.46
N SER A 2 -24.70 -9.67 35.16
CA SER A 2 -24.52 -8.48 34.32
C SER A 2 -25.71 -7.55 34.54
N ILE A 3 -25.46 -6.28 34.82
CA ILE A 3 -26.47 -5.22 34.76
C ILE A 3 -26.70 -4.99 33.27
N HIS A 4 -27.62 -5.73 32.66
CA HIS A 4 -28.11 -5.39 31.33
C HIS A 4 -28.84 -4.06 31.48
N THR A 5 -28.32 -3.01 30.83
CA THR A 5 -29.10 -1.80 30.58
C THR A 5 -30.36 -2.21 29.81
N THR A 6 -31.52 -1.75 30.26
CA THR A 6 -32.83 -2.10 29.69
C THR A 6 -33.43 -0.97 28.85
N GLU A 7 -32.70 0.12 28.67
CA GLU A 7 -33.15 1.35 28.01
C GLU A 7 -32.09 1.81 27.01
N ALA A 8 -32.55 2.34 25.87
CA ALA A 8 -31.68 2.96 24.89
C ALA A 8 -31.07 4.25 25.45
N ASN A 9 -29.80 4.49 25.19
CA ASN A 9 -29.12 5.70 25.61
C ASN A 9 -28.70 6.51 24.36
N TYR A 10 -29.48 7.54 24.03
CA TYR A 10 -29.31 8.45 22.90
C TYR A 10 -30.04 9.78 23.20
N ARG A 11 -29.80 10.81 22.40
CA ARG A 11 -30.48 12.11 22.55
C ARG A 11 -30.88 12.71 21.21
N SER A 12 -31.96 13.48 21.20
CA SER A 12 -32.28 14.35 20.08
C SER A 12 -31.41 15.61 20.10
N VAL A 13 -30.92 16.02 18.94
CA VAL A 13 -29.99 17.16 18.80
C VAL A 13 -30.67 18.26 17.97
N PRO A 14 -30.83 19.49 18.51
CA PRO A 14 -31.49 20.57 17.79
C PRO A 14 -30.58 21.11 16.69
N VAL A 15 -30.94 20.88 15.42
CA VAL A 15 -30.18 21.30 14.24
C VAL A 15 -30.99 22.25 13.35
N ARG A 16 -32.30 22.07 13.28
CA ARG A 16 -33.17 22.72 12.26
C ARG A 16 -33.23 24.24 12.32
N ASP A 17 -33.21 24.80 13.53
CA ASP A 17 -33.37 26.23 13.80
C ASP A 17 -32.03 26.94 14.09
N LEU A 18 -30.91 26.22 14.04
CA LEU A 18 -29.59 26.81 14.27
C LEU A 18 -29.16 27.68 13.07
N ASP A 19 -28.50 28.80 13.33
CA ASP A 19 -27.79 29.52 12.28
C ASP A 19 -26.47 28.80 11.90
N ALA A 20 -25.85 29.26 10.82
CA ALA A 20 -24.67 28.60 10.27
C ALA A 20 -23.47 28.57 11.24
N ASP A 21 -23.33 29.57 12.12
CA ASP A 21 -22.21 29.62 13.06
C ASP A 21 -22.48 28.69 14.26
N ALA A 22 -23.73 28.61 14.71
CA ALA A 22 -24.16 27.65 15.72
C ALA A 22 -24.07 26.18 15.23
N LEU A 23 -24.33 25.93 13.94
CA LEU A 23 -24.11 24.61 13.33
C LEU A 23 -22.64 24.19 13.36
N VAL A 24 -21.72 25.11 13.03
CA VAL A 24 -20.27 24.84 13.11
C VAL A 24 -19.84 24.62 14.56
N ALA A 25 -20.37 25.41 15.50
CA ALA A 25 -20.11 25.22 16.92
C ALA A 25 -20.59 23.84 17.42
N LEU A 26 -21.77 23.39 16.98
CA LEU A 26 -22.30 22.07 17.28
C LEU A 26 -21.40 20.95 16.73
N SER A 27 -20.94 21.07 15.48
CA SER A 27 -19.98 20.13 14.87
C SER A 27 -18.69 20.03 15.71
N GLY A 28 -18.17 21.16 16.19
CA GLY A 28 -17.00 21.21 17.07
C GLY A 28 -17.25 20.60 18.46
N GLU A 29 -18.38 20.91 19.11
CA GLU A 29 -18.74 20.37 20.43
C GLU A 29 -18.89 18.84 20.38
N MET A 30 -19.52 18.33 19.33
CA MET A 30 -19.72 16.89 19.13
C MET A 30 -18.51 16.21 18.49
N LYS A 31 -17.46 16.94 18.10
CA LYS A 31 -16.28 16.42 17.38
C LYS A 31 -16.66 15.65 16.10
N LEU A 32 -17.59 16.17 15.31
CA LEU A 32 -18.07 15.53 14.07
C LEU A 32 -17.13 15.76 12.87
N SER A 33 -16.26 16.78 12.94
CA SER A 33 -15.41 17.25 11.84
C SER A 33 -16.15 17.50 10.52
N LEU A 34 -17.44 17.84 10.60
CA LEU A 34 -18.25 18.27 9.46
C LEU A 34 -18.02 19.76 9.19
N SER A 35 -17.81 20.12 7.92
CA SER A 35 -17.64 21.51 7.49
C SER A 35 -18.93 22.31 7.64
N ARG A 36 -18.85 23.63 7.42
CA ARG A 36 -20.02 24.50 7.37
C ARG A 36 -21.02 24.05 6.30
N GLU A 37 -20.53 23.72 5.11
CA GLU A 37 -21.33 23.24 3.99
C GLU A 37 -21.99 21.90 4.30
N ASP A 38 -21.26 21.00 4.97
CA ASP A 38 -21.80 19.71 5.39
C ASP A 38 -22.93 19.88 6.40
N MET A 39 -22.71 20.68 7.45
CA MET A 39 -23.73 20.93 8.47
C MET A 39 -24.96 21.63 7.91
N LEU A 40 -24.81 22.50 6.91
CA LEU A 40 -25.93 23.09 6.18
C LEU A 40 -26.70 22.05 5.36
N ALA A 41 -26.01 21.09 4.73
CA ALA A 41 -26.64 19.98 4.03
C ALA A 41 -27.40 19.04 5.00
N VAL A 42 -26.80 18.73 6.15
CA VAL A 42 -27.44 17.99 7.24
C VAL A 42 -28.69 18.71 7.75
N GLN A 43 -28.59 20.02 8.01
CA GLN A 43 -29.75 20.82 8.43
C GLN A 43 -30.85 20.80 7.36
N ALA A 44 -30.51 20.92 6.08
CA ALA A 44 -31.48 20.86 4.99
C ALA A 44 -32.23 19.53 4.95
N TYR A 45 -31.51 18.40 5.13
CA TYR A 45 -32.11 17.07 5.23
C TYR A 45 -33.14 16.99 6.36
N TYR A 46 -32.80 17.45 7.58
CA TYR A 46 -33.70 17.38 8.73
C TYR A 46 -34.84 18.40 8.69
N ASN A 47 -34.64 19.54 8.01
CA ASN A 47 -35.71 20.48 7.72
C ASN A 47 -36.74 19.88 6.75
N GLU A 48 -36.30 19.13 5.74
CA GLU A 48 -37.19 18.40 4.83
C GLU A 48 -37.92 17.26 5.56
N ALA A 49 -37.21 16.49 6.40
CA ALA A 49 -37.79 15.41 7.20
C ALA A 49 -38.78 15.89 8.27
N GLY A 50 -38.72 17.17 8.66
CA GLY A 50 -39.63 17.75 9.64
C GLY A 50 -39.38 17.32 11.08
N ARG A 51 -38.22 16.74 11.39
CA ARG A 51 -37.81 16.26 12.72
C ARG A 51 -36.35 16.59 13.02
N GLU A 52 -35.99 16.62 14.30
CA GLU A 52 -34.59 16.71 14.71
C GLU A 52 -33.86 15.37 14.50
N PRO A 53 -32.55 15.38 14.24
CA PRO A 53 -31.71 14.19 14.30
C PRO A 53 -31.58 13.64 15.72
N THR A 54 -31.21 12.36 15.82
CA THR A 54 -30.54 11.82 16.99
C THR A 54 -29.02 12.06 16.94
N ASP A 55 -28.35 11.95 18.08
CA ASP A 55 -26.89 11.91 18.14
C ASP A 55 -26.33 10.71 17.34
N VAL A 56 -27.00 9.56 17.34
CA VAL A 56 -26.63 8.41 16.51
C VAL A 56 -26.61 8.78 15.03
N GLU A 57 -27.65 9.44 14.53
CA GLU A 57 -27.72 9.81 13.11
C GLU A 57 -26.65 10.82 12.70
N LEU A 58 -26.34 11.79 13.56
CA LEU A 58 -25.26 12.75 13.31
C LEU A 58 -23.89 12.08 13.28
N GLU A 59 -23.64 11.13 14.19
CA GLU A 59 -22.39 10.37 14.21
C GLU A 59 -22.29 9.46 12.96
N VAL A 60 -23.39 8.80 12.54
CA VAL A 60 -23.45 8.01 11.29
C VAL A 60 -23.13 8.88 10.08
N ILE A 61 -23.74 10.07 9.97
CA ILE A 61 -23.48 11.00 8.87
C ILE A 61 -22.02 11.50 8.91
N ALA A 62 -21.52 11.89 10.09
CA ALA A 62 -20.15 12.37 10.26
C ALA A 62 -19.12 11.32 9.85
N GLN A 63 -19.32 10.07 10.27
CA GLN A 63 -18.50 8.95 9.86
C GLN A 63 -18.57 8.73 8.35
N THR A 64 -19.79 8.64 7.82
CA THR A 64 -20.03 8.36 6.39
C THR A 64 -19.46 9.47 5.52
N TRP A 65 -19.47 10.73 5.96
CA TRP A 65 -18.99 11.89 5.19
C TRP A 65 -17.55 12.29 5.53
N SER A 66 -16.86 11.51 6.37
CA SER A 66 -15.46 11.75 6.71
C SER A 66 -14.55 11.59 5.49
N GLU A 67 -13.35 12.18 5.54
CA GLU A 67 -12.34 12.03 4.49
C GLU A 67 -11.99 10.54 4.30
N HIS A 68 -11.79 9.82 5.41
CA HIS A 68 -11.43 8.41 5.42
C HIS A 68 -12.47 7.48 4.75
N CYS A 69 -13.77 7.81 4.78
CA CYS A 69 -14.82 6.98 4.20
C CYS A 69 -15.31 7.43 2.81
N LYS A 70 -15.28 8.74 2.49
CA LYS A 70 -15.77 9.26 1.21
C LYS A 70 -14.70 9.80 0.28
N HIS A 71 -13.43 9.83 0.71
CA HIS A 71 -12.32 10.27 -0.12
C HIS A 71 -12.61 11.65 -0.76
N ARG A 72 -12.98 12.62 0.08
CA ARG A 72 -13.58 13.88 -0.39
C ARG A 72 -12.58 14.76 -1.12
N ILE A 73 -11.28 14.65 -0.81
CA ILE A 73 -10.20 15.30 -1.55
C ILE A 73 -10.03 14.64 -2.92
N PHE A 74 -9.99 13.31 -2.99
CA PHE A 74 -9.95 12.56 -4.26
C PHE A 74 -11.20 12.75 -5.12
N SER A 75 -12.33 13.11 -4.50
CA SER A 75 -13.60 13.41 -5.16
C SER A 75 -13.81 14.91 -5.43
N ALA A 76 -12.89 15.78 -5.00
CA ALA A 76 -13.03 17.22 -5.12
C ALA A 76 -12.98 17.70 -6.57
N ASN A 77 -13.54 18.88 -6.81
CA ASN A 77 -13.30 19.65 -8.02
C ASN A 77 -12.11 20.60 -7.77
N ILE A 78 -11.03 20.43 -8.52
CA ILE A 78 -9.73 21.08 -8.26
C ILE A 78 -9.39 22.02 -9.42
N GLU A 79 -9.18 23.30 -9.11
CA GLU A 79 -8.55 24.26 -10.02
C GLU A 79 -7.03 24.16 -9.85
N HIS A 80 -6.34 23.54 -10.83
CA HIS A 80 -4.91 23.27 -10.76
C HIS A 80 -4.11 24.20 -11.66
N THR A 81 -3.16 24.93 -11.09
CA THR A 81 -2.32 25.88 -11.81
C THR A 81 -0.90 25.37 -11.97
N THR A 82 -0.42 25.29 -13.21
CA THR A 82 0.95 24.92 -13.58
C THR A 82 1.67 26.10 -14.24
N ALA A 83 2.93 25.89 -14.63
CA ALA A 83 3.66 26.85 -15.47
C ALA A 83 3.01 27.08 -16.86
N GLU A 84 2.23 26.11 -17.35
CA GLU A 84 1.63 26.11 -18.69
C GLU A 84 0.22 26.72 -18.71
N GLY A 85 -0.45 26.79 -17.56
CA GLY A 85 -1.79 27.36 -17.42
C GLY A 85 -2.56 26.75 -16.25
N THR A 86 -3.85 27.09 -16.19
CA THR A 86 -4.78 26.55 -15.19
C THR A 86 -5.75 25.58 -15.87
N GLU A 87 -5.96 24.43 -15.26
CA GLU A 87 -6.96 23.44 -15.67
C GLU A 87 -7.90 23.08 -14.51
N THR A 88 -8.98 22.38 -14.83
CA THR A 88 -9.94 21.90 -13.84
C THR A 88 -9.98 20.38 -13.86
N VAL A 89 -9.79 19.75 -12.70
CA VAL A 89 -9.88 18.32 -12.49
C VAL A 89 -11.13 18.01 -11.68
N ASP A 90 -12.12 17.37 -12.30
CA ASP A 90 -13.32 16.89 -11.63
C ASP A 90 -13.08 15.47 -11.09
N SER A 91 -12.73 15.38 -9.80
CA SER A 91 -12.30 14.17 -9.10
C SER A 91 -11.02 13.55 -9.67
N LEU A 92 -9.97 13.51 -8.85
CA LEU A 92 -8.74 12.77 -9.14
C LEU A 92 -9.05 11.28 -9.38
N PHE A 93 -9.88 10.68 -8.52
CA PHE A 93 -10.27 9.28 -8.63
C PHE A 93 -10.97 8.98 -9.96
N LYS A 94 -12.03 9.74 -10.32
CA LYS A 94 -12.76 9.48 -11.56
C LYS A 94 -11.90 9.74 -12.79
N THR A 95 -11.12 10.81 -12.77
CA THR A 95 -10.37 11.28 -13.95
C THR A 95 -9.16 10.42 -14.26
N TYR A 96 -8.38 10.05 -13.26
CA TYR A 96 -7.05 9.47 -13.44
C TYR A 96 -6.90 8.03 -12.94
N ILE A 97 -7.82 7.54 -12.10
CA ILE A 97 -7.79 6.16 -11.59
C ILE A 97 -8.86 5.31 -12.27
N MET A 98 -10.14 5.67 -12.07
CA MET A 98 -11.28 4.87 -12.51
C MET A 98 -11.40 4.85 -14.03
N LYS A 99 -11.44 6.03 -14.68
CA LYS A 99 -11.61 6.10 -16.14
C LYS A 99 -10.50 5.37 -16.91
N PRO A 100 -9.20 5.61 -16.68
CA PRO A 100 -8.15 4.87 -17.39
C PRO A 100 -8.21 3.37 -17.14
N SER A 101 -8.54 2.96 -15.91
CA SER A 101 -8.67 1.54 -15.57
C SER A 101 -9.84 0.88 -16.33
N LEU A 102 -10.99 1.54 -16.43
CA LEU A 102 -12.12 1.03 -17.23
C LEU A 102 -11.75 0.91 -18.72
N GLU A 103 -11.07 1.90 -19.29
CA GLU A 103 -10.58 1.86 -20.68
C GLU A 103 -9.53 0.73 -20.88
N LEU A 104 -8.73 0.42 -19.86
CA LEU A 104 -7.81 -0.72 -19.85
C LEU A 104 -8.55 -2.06 -19.77
N MET A 105 -9.57 -2.17 -18.94
CA MET A 105 -10.42 -3.36 -18.83
C MET A 105 -11.14 -3.67 -20.14
N GLU A 106 -11.60 -2.65 -20.87
CA GLU A 106 -12.17 -2.80 -22.22
C GLU A 106 -11.14 -3.35 -23.23
N ARG A 107 -9.88 -2.91 -23.14
CA ARG A 107 -8.78 -3.41 -23.98
C ARG A 107 -8.32 -4.83 -23.60
N LYS A 108 -8.59 -5.27 -22.37
CA LYS A 108 -8.19 -6.58 -21.80
C LYS A 108 -9.40 -7.34 -21.24
N PRO A 109 -10.38 -7.72 -22.08
CA PRO A 109 -11.63 -8.31 -21.61
C PRO A 109 -11.38 -9.61 -20.84
N GLY A 110 -11.96 -9.71 -19.64
CA GLY A 110 -11.89 -10.89 -18.80
C GLY A 110 -10.60 -11.03 -17.95
N PHE A 111 -9.68 -10.05 -18.03
CA PHE A 111 -8.51 -10.01 -17.15
C PHE A 111 -8.87 -9.52 -15.75
N VAL A 112 -9.45 -8.31 -15.63
CA VAL A 112 -10.04 -7.83 -14.37
C VAL A 112 -11.47 -8.37 -14.29
N LEU A 113 -11.81 -8.98 -13.16
CA LEU A 113 -13.11 -9.60 -12.93
C LEU A 113 -14.05 -8.68 -12.14
N SER A 114 -13.50 -7.91 -11.19
CA SER A 114 -14.21 -6.87 -10.45
C SER A 114 -13.20 -5.88 -9.86
N ALA A 115 -13.57 -4.60 -9.82
CA ALA A 115 -12.78 -3.51 -9.24
C ALA A 115 -13.74 -2.37 -8.83
N PHE A 116 -13.34 -1.53 -7.87
CA PHE A 116 -14.08 -0.33 -7.39
C PHE A 116 -15.44 -0.57 -6.71
N HIS A 117 -15.84 -1.81 -6.47
CA HIS A 117 -17.16 -2.15 -5.89
C HIS A 117 -17.09 -3.10 -4.69
N ASP A 118 -15.89 -3.50 -4.27
CA ASP A 118 -15.65 -4.47 -3.19
C ASP A 118 -14.40 -4.06 -2.39
N ASN A 119 -14.13 -4.73 -1.27
CA ASN A 119 -12.97 -4.48 -0.40
C ASN A 119 -11.63 -4.64 -1.11
N ALA A 120 -11.58 -5.41 -2.20
CA ALA A 120 -10.41 -5.57 -3.05
C ALA A 120 -10.83 -5.79 -4.52
N GLY A 121 -9.92 -5.50 -5.44
CA GLY A 121 -10.10 -5.82 -6.86
C GLY A 121 -9.54 -7.20 -7.22
N PHE A 122 -10.17 -7.85 -8.21
CA PHE A 122 -9.89 -9.22 -8.63
C PHE A 122 -9.35 -9.27 -10.05
N ILE A 123 -8.26 -9.99 -10.25
CA ILE A 123 -7.79 -10.39 -11.58
C ILE A 123 -7.86 -11.91 -11.75
N ARG A 124 -8.09 -12.33 -12.98
CA ARG A 124 -8.12 -13.73 -13.37
C ARG A 124 -6.73 -14.35 -13.25
N LEU A 125 -6.62 -15.37 -12.40
CA LEU A 125 -5.45 -16.25 -12.36
C LEU A 125 -5.59 -17.34 -13.41
N ASP A 126 -6.69 -18.09 -13.42
CA ASP A 126 -6.94 -19.14 -14.42
C ASP A 126 -8.44 -19.24 -14.75
N ASP A 127 -8.88 -20.37 -15.29
CA ASP A 127 -10.29 -20.57 -15.66
C ASP A 127 -11.22 -20.65 -14.43
N ASP A 128 -10.70 -21.05 -13.26
CA ASP A 128 -11.47 -21.35 -12.05
C ASP A 128 -11.19 -20.36 -10.90
N LYS A 129 -10.01 -19.76 -10.84
CA LYS A 129 -9.54 -18.92 -9.72
C LYS A 129 -9.20 -17.50 -10.12
N ALA A 130 -9.39 -16.61 -9.17
CA ALA A 130 -8.94 -15.23 -9.18
C ALA A 130 -8.02 -14.94 -8.00
N ILE A 131 -7.18 -13.93 -8.17
CA ILE A 131 -6.36 -13.36 -7.10
C ILE A 131 -6.78 -11.90 -6.87
N CYS A 132 -6.64 -11.46 -5.63
CA CYS A 132 -6.86 -10.08 -5.22
C CYS A 132 -5.72 -9.59 -4.33
N LEU A 133 -5.56 -8.27 -4.26
CA LEU A 133 -4.61 -7.61 -3.39
C LEU A 133 -5.28 -6.36 -2.84
N LYS A 134 -5.08 -6.12 -1.55
CA LYS A 134 -5.47 -4.89 -0.86
C LYS A 134 -4.29 -4.39 -0.05
N VAL A 135 -4.13 -3.07 -0.03
CA VAL A 135 -3.17 -2.35 0.80
C VAL A 135 -3.93 -1.21 1.47
N GLU A 136 -3.62 -0.99 2.74
CA GLU A 136 -4.19 0.05 3.59
C GLU A 136 -3.06 0.77 4.34
N THR A 137 -3.38 1.90 4.97
CA THR A 137 -2.44 2.69 5.79
C THR A 137 -2.92 2.81 7.22
N HIS A 138 -1.99 2.86 8.18
CA HIS A 138 -2.30 3.05 9.58
C HIS A 138 -1.34 4.03 10.28
N ASN A 139 -1.20 5.22 9.68
CA ASN A 139 -0.16 6.21 9.99
C ASN A 139 -0.32 6.86 11.38
N HIS A 140 -1.39 7.64 11.59
CA HIS A 140 -1.63 8.37 12.84
C HIS A 140 -1.71 7.46 14.08
N PRO A 141 -2.41 6.32 14.05
CA PRO A 141 -2.41 5.39 15.18
C PRO A 141 -1.00 4.88 15.49
N SER A 142 -0.19 4.59 14.46
CA SER A 142 1.19 4.13 14.62
C SER A 142 2.15 5.22 15.08
N ALA A 143 1.83 6.50 14.88
CA ALA A 143 2.57 7.62 15.46
C ALA A 143 2.38 7.69 16.99
N LEU A 144 1.17 7.37 17.46
CA LEU A 144 0.76 7.49 18.87
C LEU A 144 1.04 6.23 19.70
N GLU A 145 0.69 5.07 19.17
CA GLU A 145 0.93 3.75 19.75
C GLU A 145 1.42 2.83 18.61
N PRO A 146 2.75 2.75 18.40
CA PRO A 146 3.32 2.09 17.23
C PRO A 146 3.02 0.59 17.13
N TYR A 147 2.87 -0.11 18.26
CA TYR A 147 2.64 -1.55 18.26
C TYR A 147 1.21 -1.88 17.87
N ALA A 148 0.24 -1.33 18.60
CA ALA A 148 -1.19 -1.50 18.42
C ALA A 148 -1.65 -0.90 17.08
N GLY A 149 -1.10 0.25 16.68
CA GLY A 149 -1.35 0.87 15.39
C GLY A 149 -1.00 -0.07 14.24
N ALA A 150 0.22 -0.58 14.18
CA ALA A 150 0.61 -1.48 13.10
C ALA A 150 -0.08 -2.86 13.18
N ASN A 151 -0.32 -3.34 14.40
CA ASN A 151 -1.02 -4.60 14.67
C ASN A 151 -2.46 -4.61 14.14
N THR A 152 -3.19 -3.51 14.33
CA THR A 152 -4.56 -3.35 13.80
C THR A 152 -4.57 -3.01 12.31
N GLY A 153 -3.55 -2.32 11.80
CA GLY A 153 -3.38 -2.08 10.36
C GLY A 153 -3.28 -3.38 9.55
N ILE A 154 -2.44 -4.34 9.99
CA ILE A 154 -2.33 -5.64 9.31
C ILE A 154 -3.60 -6.50 9.50
N GLY A 155 -4.24 -6.47 10.67
CA GLY A 155 -5.51 -7.19 10.88
C GLY A 155 -6.64 -6.63 10.01
N GLY A 156 -6.75 -5.31 9.90
CA GLY A 156 -7.74 -4.66 9.02
C GLY A 156 -7.65 -5.16 7.58
N VAL A 157 -6.45 -5.13 6.98
CA VAL A 157 -6.28 -5.57 5.59
C VAL A 157 -6.46 -7.09 5.40
N VAL A 158 -6.22 -7.90 6.43
CA VAL A 158 -6.57 -9.33 6.39
C VAL A 158 -8.09 -9.51 6.34
N ARG A 159 -8.84 -8.72 7.12
CA ARG A 159 -10.30 -8.71 7.06
C ARG A 159 -10.83 -8.18 5.74
N ASP A 160 -10.19 -7.20 5.11
CA ASP A 160 -10.57 -6.77 3.76
C ASP A 160 -10.53 -7.93 2.76
N ILE A 161 -9.48 -8.76 2.81
CA ILE A 161 -9.38 -9.95 1.95
C ILE A 161 -10.44 -11.01 2.32
N LEU A 162 -10.73 -11.19 3.61
CA LEU A 162 -11.84 -12.04 4.05
C LEU A 162 -13.23 -11.48 3.72
N GLY A 163 -13.35 -10.17 3.46
CA GLY A 163 -14.56 -9.46 3.03
C GLY A 163 -14.68 -9.37 1.50
N ALA A 164 -13.59 -9.56 0.77
CA ALA A 164 -13.57 -9.54 -0.68
C ALA A 164 -14.35 -10.73 -1.25
N GLY A 165 -15.35 -10.45 -2.10
CA GLY A 165 -16.30 -11.43 -2.61
C GLY A 165 -17.07 -12.11 -1.48
N LYS A 166 -17.33 -13.42 -1.60
CA LYS A 166 -17.89 -14.23 -0.50
C LYS A 166 -16.83 -14.70 0.50
N GLY A 167 -15.68 -14.03 0.50
CA GLY A 167 -14.53 -14.21 1.38
C GLY A 167 -13.36 -14.87 0.66
N ALA A 168 -12.36 -14.10 0.25
CA ALA A 168 -11.14 -14.65 -0.33
C ALA A 168 -10.23 -15.22 0.77
N LYS A 169 -9.38 -16.20 0.43
CA LYS A 169 -8.40 -16.78 1.36
C LYS A 169 -7.13 -15.92 1.37
N PRO A 170 -6.73 -15.32 2.52
CA PRO A 170 -5.42 -14.67 2.65
C PRO A 170 -4.27 -15.68 2.46
N ILE A 171 -3.33 -15.36 1.58
CA ILE A 171 -2.21 -16.25 1.21
C ILE A 171 -0.82 -15.65 1.40
N ALA A 172 -0.73 -14.31 1.47
CA ALA A 172 0.51 -13.59 1.67
C ALA A 172 0.22 -12.16 2.15
N SER A 173 1.08 -11.61 2.99
CA SER A 173 1.05 -10.22 3.43
C SER A 173 2.29 -9.46 2.96
N LEU A 174 2.21 -8.13 2.98
CA LEU A 174 3.33 -7.24 2.68
C LEU A 174 3.30 -6.01 3.58
N ASP A 175 4.46 -5.39 3.77
CA ASP A 175 4.59 -4.20 4.61
C ASP A 175 5.55 -3.16 4.03
N VAL A 176 5.14 -1.89 4.01
CA VAL A 176 6.04 -0.78 3.62
C VAL A 176 6.01 0.26 4.70
N PHE A 177 7.19 0.71 5.14
CA PHE A 177 7.30 1.67 6.21
C PHE A 177 8.15 2.88 5.83
N CYS A 178 7.72 4.06 6.27
CA CYS A 178 8.52 5.28 6.20
C CYS A 178 8.74 5.84 7.60
N PHE A 179 10.00 6.01 8.01
CA PHE A 179 10.36 6.46 9.35
C PHE A 179 11.39 7.59 9.34
N GLY A 180 11.44 8.34 10.45
CA GLY A 180 12.67 9.04 10.83
C GLY A 180 13.82 8.04 11.05
N ALA A 181 15.05 8.49 10.91
CA ALA A 181 16.21 7.60 11.08
C ALA A 181 16.32 7.04 12.51
N PRO A 182 16.69 5.77 12.70
CA PRO A 182 16.75 5.17 14.04
C PRO A 182 17.89 5.74 14.90
N ASP A 183 18.84 6.46 14.31
CA ASP A 183 19.93 7.16 14.99
C ASP A 183 19.68 8.68 15.15
N THR A 184 18.45 9.16 14.89
CA THR A 184 18.06 10.56 15.07
C THR A 184 18.49 11.07 16.45
N PRO A 185 19.26 12.17 16.55
CA PRO A 185 19.63 12.72 17.84
C PRO A 185 18.40 13.22 18.61
N GLN A 186 18.21 12.79 19.86
CA GLN A 186 17.05 13.16 20.68
C GLN A 186 16.79 14.69 20.73
N GLY A 187 17.85 15.50 20.77
CA GLY A 187 17.75 16.96 20.81
C GLY A 187 17.29 17.63 19.51
N SER A 188 17.17 16.88 18.41
CA SER A 188 16.65 17.36 17.13
C SER A 188 15.13 17.21 16.97
N ILE A 189 14.49 16.43 17.85
CA ILE A 189 13.04 16.22 17.88
C ILE A 189 12.41 17.38 18.64
N LYS A 190 11.55 18.15 17.97
CA LYS A 190 11.01 19.43 18.47
C LYS A 190 9.53 19.40 18.87
N GLY A 191 8.89 18.23 18.83
CA GLY A 191 7.52 18.05 19.30
C GLY A 191 7.47 17.50 20.73
N LYS A 192 6.48 17.95 21.51
CA LYS A 192 6.14 17.32 22.80
C LYS A 192 5.53 15.95 22.54
N ASP A 193 5.85 14.98 23.41
CA ASP A 193 5.29 13.62 23.38
C ASP A 193 5.48 12.83 22.07
N VAL A 194 6.44 13.26 21.22
CA VAL A 194 6.84 12.53 20.01
C VAL A 194 7.71 11.34 20.38
N ILE A 195 7.30 10.15 19.97
CA ILE A 195 8.06 8.92 20.16
C ILE A 195 9.30 8.96 19.27
N HIS A 196 10.46 8.65 19.83
CA HIS A 196 11.70 8.57 19.07
C HIS A 196 11.57 7.59 17.88
N PRO A 197 12.10 7.90 16.68
CA PRO A 197 11.91 7.05 15.49
C PRO A 197 12.30 5.59 15.68
N LEU A 198 13.39 5.31 16.41
CA LEU A 198 13.76 3.94 16.82
C LEU A 198 12.65 3.21 17.60
N GLY A 199 11.94 3.90 18.49
CA GLY A 199 10.82 3.36 19.24
C GLY A 199 9.62 3.07 18.34
N VAL A 200 9.30 4.00 17.44
CA VAL A 200 8.23 3.83 16.43
C VAL A 200 8.52 2.62 15.55
N MET A 201 9.70 2.58 14.91
CA MET A 201 10.12 1.50 14.01
C MET A 201 10.02 0.12 14.70
N ARG A 202 10.57 -0.01 15.92
CA ARG A 202 10.53 -1.28 16.67
C ARG A 202 9.12 -1.67 17.08
N GLY A 203 8.27 -0.71 17.45
CA GLY A 203 6.89 -0.98 17.81
C GLY A 203 6.08 -1.45 16.61
N VAL A 204 6.17 -0.73 15.47
CA VAL A 204 5.49 -1.08 14.22
C VAL A 204 5.84 -2.49 13.76
N VAL A 205 7.14 -2.80 13.63
CA VAL A 205 7.60 -4.13 13.19
C VAL A 205 7.13 -5.24 14.14
N ARG A 206 7.16 -5.01 15.45
CA ARG A 206 6.61 -5.96 16.43
C ARG A 206 5.10 -6.14 16.26
N GLY A 207 4.36 -5.06 15.98
CA GLY A 207 2.91 -5.10 15.77
C GLY A 207 2.53 -5.97 14.57
N VAL A 208 3.18 -5.72 13.42
CA VAL A 208 2.99 -6.51 12.18
C VAL A 208 3.38 -7.97 12.40
N ARG A 209 4.57 -8.23 12.95
CA ARG A 209 5.06 -9.57 13.28
C ARG A 209 4.04 -10.34 14.12
N ASP A 210 3.60 -9.72 15.21
CA ASP A 210 2.78 -10.38 16.23
C ASP A 210 1.38 -10.74 15.72
N TYR A 211 0.84 -9.98 14.77
CA TYR A 211 -0.44 -10.29 14.14
C TYR A 211 -0.27 -11.31 13.01
N GLY A 212 0.58 -11.02 12.01
CA GLY A 212 0.76 -11.84 10.81
C GLY A 212 1.19 -13.27 11.13
N ASN A 213 2.19 -13.42 12.02
CA ASN A 213 2.69 -14.75 12.41
C ASN A 213 1.61 -15.57 13.14
N ARG A 214 0.77 -14.93 13.96
CA ARG A 214 -0.32 -15.62 14.70
C ARG A 214 -1.53 -15.93 13.83
N MET A 215 -1.78 -15.12 12.81
CA MET A 215 -2.77 -15.42 11.75
C MET A 215 -2.31 -16.59 10.87
N GLY A 216 -1.00 -16.82 10.78
CA GLY A 216 -0.43 -17.86 9.91
C GLY A 216 -0.48 -17.44 8.44
N ILE A 217 -0.20 -16.16 8.17
CA ILE A 217 -0.09 -15.59 6.83
C ILE A 217 1.36 -15.12 6.67
N PRO A 218 2.09 -15.56 5.63
CA PRO A 218 3.50 -15.18 5.49
C PRO A 218 3.61 -13.73 5.01
N THR A 219 4.50 -12.93 5.63
CA THR A 219 4.83 -11.58 5.13
C THR A 219 5.96 -11.71 4.12
N VAL A 220 5.67 -11.54 2.83
CA VAL A 220 6.58 -11.97 1.75
C VAL A 220 7.25 -10.82 1.00
N ALA A 221 6.76 -9.61 1.10
CA ALA A 221 7.30 -8.45 0.38
C ALA A 221 7.25 -7.21 1.27
N GLY A 222 8.17 -6.27 1.06
CA GLY A 222 8.15 -5.03 1.80
C GLY A 222 9.30 -4.09 1.48
N ALA A 223 9.22 -2.87 2.02
CA ALA A 223 10.24 -1.83 1.84
C ALA A 223 10.29 -0.91 3.07
N ILE A 224 11.45 -0.28 3.28
CA ILE A 224 11.60 0.72 4.35
C ILE A 224 12.34 1.92 3.79
N GLN A 225 11.75 3.09 3.93
CA GLN A 225 12.37 4.38 3.61
C GLN A 225 12.63 5.19 4.87
N PHE A 226 13.72 5.96 4.83
CA PHE A 226 14.10 6.85 5.92
C PHE A 226 14.23 8.29 5.44
N ASP A 227 13.49 9.17 6.10
CA ASP A 227 13.57 10.61 5.88
C ASP A 227 13.27 11.39 7.17
N PRO A 228 13.96 12.51 7.45
CA PRO A 228 13.68 13.33 8.62
C PRO A 228 12.22 13.81 8.73
N SER A 229 11.52 14.02 7.60
CA SER A 229 10.11 14.44 7.59
C SER A 229 9.15 13.42 8.22
N TYR A 230 9.48 12.13 8.19
CA TYR A 230 8.69 11.06 8.83
C TYR A 230 8.94 10.92 10.33
N THR A 231 9.72 11.82 10.95
CA THR A 231 10.01 11.78 12.40
C THR A 231 8.74 11.92 13.24
N TYR A 232 7.78 12.73 12.78
CA TYR A 232 6.56 13.05 13.52
C TYR A 232 5.35 12.26 13.03
N ASN A 233 5.34 11.90 11.74
CA ASN A 233 4.31 11.08 11.12
C ASN A 233 4.98 9.95 10.34
N PRO A 234 5.08 8.73 10.90
CA PRO A 234 5.51 7.57 10.15
C PRO A 234 4.43 7.17 9.13
N LEU A 235 4.86 6.54 8.04
CA LEU A 235 3.93 5.85 7.15
C LEU A 235 3.98 4.36 7.42
N VAL A 236 2.81 3.75 7.59
CA VAL A 236 2.65 2.32 7.87
C VAL A 236 1.67 1.74 6.89
N PHE A 237 2.19 1.17 5.81
CA PHE A 237 1.40 0.44 4.82
C PHE A 237 1.36 -1.03 5.18
N CYS A 238 0.16 -1.61 5.17
CA CYS A 238 -0.04 -3.05 5.37
C CYS A 238 -0.87 -3.58 4.20
N GLY A 239 -0.41 -4.68 3.61
CA GLY A 239 -1.10 -5.32 2.49
C GLY A 239 -1.33 -6.80 2.70
N THR A 240 -2.37 -7.34 2.09
CA THR A 240 -2.66 -8.77 2.04
C THR A 240 -3.17 -9.17 0.67
N ALA A 241 -2.63 -10.26 0.14
CA ALA A 241 -3.05 -10.93 -1.08
C ALA A 241 -4.00 -12.09 -0.76
N GLY A 242 -4.99 -12.29 -1.63
CA GLY A 242 -6.00 -13.33 -1.50
C GLY A 242 -6.21 -14.15 -2.77
N VAL A 243 -6.76 -15.35 -2.59
CA VAL A 243 -7.26 -16.20 -3.69
C VAL A 243 -8.72 -16.58 -3.46
N ILE A 244 -9.50 -16.61 -4.54
CA ILE A 244 -10.92 -16.97 -4.49
C ILE A 244 -11.34 -17.75 -5.76
N PRO A 245 -12.29 -18.70 -5.68
CA PRO A 245 -12.97 -19.22 -6.86
C PRO A 245 -13.76 -18.13 -7.58
N ILE A 246 -13.73 -18.10 -8.90
CA ILE A 246 -14.38 -17.05 -9.69
C ILE A 246 -15.89 -16.97 -9.43
N LYS A 247 -16.54 -18.12 -9.20
CA LYS A 247 -17.98 -18.20 -8.89
C LYS A 247 -18.39 -17.49 -7.59
N ASP A 248 -17.43 -17.23 -6.70
CA ASP A 248 -17.65 -16.69 -5.36
C ASP A 248 -17.30 -15.19 -5.27
N ILE A 249 -16.93 -14.55 -6.38
CA ILE A 249 -16.63 -13.11 -6.44
C ILE A 249 -17.90 -12.28 -6.27
N ASP A 250 -18.94 -12.56 -7.06
CA ASP A 250 -20.14 -11.74 -7.06
C ASP A 250 -20.95 -11.94 -5.77
N LYS A 251 -21.23 -10.82 -5.09
CA LYS A 251 -22.10 -10.72 -3.92
C LYS A 251 -23.20 -9.69 -4.21
N GLU A 252 -24.45 -10.06 -3.93
CA GLU A 252 -25.63 -9.21 -4.21
C GLU A 252 -26.57 -9.23 -3.01
N MET A 253 -26.95 -8.04 -2.56
CA MET A 253 -27.90 -7.86 -1.49
C MET A 253 -29.33 -7.93 -2.02
N ARG A 254 -30.23 -8.53 -1.23
CA ARG A 254 -31.66 -8.60 -1.52
C ARG A 254 -32.48 -8.54 -0.24
N PRO A 255 -33.76 -8.14 -0.30
CA PRO A 255 -34.66 -8.18 0.85
C PRO A 255 -34.81 -9.61 1.42
N GLY A 256 -34.98 -9.70 2.75
CA GLY A 256 -35.26 -10.94 3.47
C GLY A 256 -34.05 -11.69 4.02
N LEU A 257 -32.82 -11.22 3.75
CA LEU A 257 -31.60 -11.82 4.30
C LEU A 257 -31.45 -11.48 5.78
N LYS A 258 -30.85 -12.40 6.54
CA LYS A 258 -30.43 -12.14 7.92
C LYS A 258 -29.06 -11.48 7.92
N ILE A 259 -28.93 -10.39 8.68
CA ILE A 259 -27.65 -9.74 8.92
C ILE A 259 -27.09 -10.28 10.22
N ILE A 260 -25.91 -10.89 10.15
CA ILE A 260 -25.22 -11.46 11.30
C ILE A 260 -23.86 -10.79 11.51
N ALA A 261 -23.44 -10.69 12.76
CA ALA A 261 -22.06 -10.37 13.12
C ALA A 261 -21.37 -11.62 13.66
N VAL A 262 -20.09 -11.77 13.29
CA VAL A 262 -19.22 -12.82 13.82
C VAL A 262 -17.91 -12.25 14.36
N GLY A 263 -17.33 -12.92 15.34
CA GLY A 263 -16.02 -12.58 15.91
C GLY A 263 -16.07 -11.74 17.19
N GLY A 264 -15.24 -10.69 17.22
CA GLY A 264 -14.98 -9.87 18.40
C GLY A 264 -16.22 -9.19 19.01
N ARG A 265 -16.15 -8.90 20.31
CA ARG A 265 -17.19 -8.13 21.02
C ARG A 265 -16.99 -6.62 20.87
N THR A 266 -18.08 -5.89 20.93
CA THR A 266 -18.16 -4.43 20.77
C THR A 266 -17.86 -3.71 22.09
N GLY A 267 -16.95 -2.74 22.06
CA GLY A 267 -16.57 -1.90 23.20
C GLY A 267 -16.29 -0.46 22.79
N ARG A 268 -15.75 0.35 23.71
CA ARG A 268 -15.33 1.74 23.46
C ARG A 268 -13.97 1.82 22.76
N ASP A 269 -13.83 1.07 21.67
CA ASP A 269 -12.59 0.97 20.92
C ASP A 269 -12.69 1.82 19.64
N GLY A 270 -11.67 2.65 19.37
CA GLY A 270 -11.58 3.46 18.16
C GLY A 270 -12.79 4.37 17.89
N LEU A 271 -13.55 4.76 18.92
CA LEU A 271 -14.67 5.67 18.75
C LEU A 271 -14.15 7.00 18.17
N LYS A 272 -14.67 7.39 17.00
CA LYS A 272 -14.23 8.57 16.22
C LYS A 272 -12.86 8.42 15.57
N GLY A 273 -12.40 7.19 15.31
CA GLY A 273 -11.12 6.88 14.68
C GLY A 273 -10.98 7.48 13.26
N ALA A 274 -11.99 7.35 12.42
CA ALA A 274 -11.98 7.97 11.08
C ALA A 274 -11.94 9.51 11.16
N THR A 275 -12.72 10.09 12.06
CA THR A 275 -12.73 11.54 12.31
C THR A 275 -11.40 12.05 12.83
N PHE A 276 -10.73 11.26 13.68
CA PHE A 276 -9.40 11.52 14.21
C PHE A 276 -8.31 11.43 13.13
N SER A 277 -8.32 10.38 12.30
CA SER A 277 -7.37 10.22 11.17
C SER A 277 -7.52 11.31 10.10
N SER A 278 -8.65 12.04 10.09
CA SER A 278 -8.93 13.16 9.20
C SER A 278 -8.48 14.52 9.75
N ALA A 279 -7.74 14.54 10.87
CA ALA A 279 -7.24 15.75 11.52
C ALA A 279 -5.71 15.69 11.73
N SER A 280 -5.09 16.84 11.95
CA SER A 280 -3.64 16.92 12.20
C SER A 280 -3.27 16.46 13.62
N LEU A 281 -2.06 15.92 13.77
CA LEU A 281 -1.51 15.59 15.09
C LEU A 281 -1.10 16.87 15.82
N THR A 282 -1.60 17.04 17.04
CA THR A 282 -1.24 18.17 17.93
C THR A 282 -0.84 17.67 19.33
N GLY A 283 0.01 18.43 20.03
CA GLY A 283 0.57 18.03 21.32
C GLY A 283 -0.39 18.01 22.52
N ASP A 284 -1.59 18.60 22.42
CA ASP A 284 -2.45 18.85 23.60
C ASP A 284 -3.51 17.74 23.84
N SER A 285 -3.67 16.76 22.91
CA SER A 285 -4.72 15.71 22.96
C SER A 285 -4.20 14.28 23.22
N HIS A 286 -2.88 14.09 23.32
CA HIS A 286 -2.20 12.79 23.29
C HIS A 286 -2.72 11.71 24.26
N ALA A 287 -3.16 12.06 25.46
CA ALA A 287 -3.57 11.08 26.47
C ALA A 287 -4.97 10.48 26.22
N GLU A 288 -5.91 11.26 25.67
CA GLU A 288 -7.23 10.75 25.28
C GLU A 288 -7.09 9.88 24.02
N ASP A 289 -6.26 10.32 23.06
CA ASP A 289 -6.10 9.67 21.76
C ASP A 289 -5.35 8.33 21.86
N GLN A 290 -4.32 8.22 22.71
CA GLN A 290 -3.63 6.94 22.96
C GLN A 290 -4.56 5.87 23.55
N SER A 291 -5.55 6.28 24.35
CA SER A 291 -6.52 5.35 24.93
C SER A 291 -7.51 4.77 23.91
N ALA A 292 -7.65 5.42 22.74
CA ALA A 292 -8.53 5.00 21.66
C ALA A 292 -7.91 3.92 20.74
N VAL A 293 -6.58 3.76 20.74
CA VAL A 293 -5.88 2.76 19.91
C VAL A 293 -6.00 1.38 20.54
N GLN A 294 -6.82 0.51 19.92
CA GLN A 294 -7.02 -0.86 20.41
C GLN A 294 -5.83 -1.75 20.03
N ILE A 295 -5.49 -2.70 20.90
CA ILE A 295 -4.64 -3.84 20.55
C ILE A 295 -5.51 -4.93 19.91
N GLY A 296 -5.13 -5.38 18.72
CA GLY A 296 -5.81 -6.46 18.03
C GLY A 296 -5.57 -7.84 18.65
N ASN A 297 -6.47 -8.77 18.37
CA ASN A 297 -6.44 -10.17 18.81
C ASN A 297 -6.41 -11.12 17.61
N PRO A 298 -5.24 -11.41 17.03
CA PRO A 298 -5.12 -12.25 15.82
C PRO A 298 -5.65 -13.68 16.02
N ILE A 299 -5.70 -14.18 17.25
CA ILE A 299 -6.25 -15.52 17.51
C ILE A 299 -7.77 -15.53 17.28
N GLU A 300 -8.46 -14.44 17.65
CA GLU A 300 -9.90 -14.33 17.41
C GLU A 300 -10.18 -14.16 15.91
N GLU A 301 -9.40 -13.32 15.22
CA GLU A 301 -9.54 -13.16 13.77
C GLU A 301 -9.26 -14.47 13.01
N LYS A 302 -8.29 -15.27 13.46
CA LYS A 302 -8.01 -16.58 12.85
C LYS A 302 -9.24 -17.50 12.91
N LYS A 303 -9.95 -17.54 14.03
CA LYS A 303 -11.19 -18.32 14.16
C LYS A 303 -12.28 -17.82 13.21
N VAL A 304 -12.44 -16.50 13.12
CA VAL A 304 -13.39 -15.86 12.19
C VAL A 304 -13.05 -16.18 10.74
N GLY A 305 -11.77 -16.07 10.37
CA GLY A 305 -11.28 -16.42 9.04
C GLY A 305 -11.56 -17.87 8.69
N ASP A 306 -11.22 -18.82 9.56
CA ASP A 306 -11.48 -20.24 9.32
C ASP A 306 -12.99 -20.54 9.22
N PHE A 307 -13.81 -19.88 10.01
CA PHE A 307 -15.28 -19.94 9.92
C PHE A 307 -15.79 -19.43 8.57
N ILE A 308 -15.37 -18.24 8.12
CA ILE A 308 -15.81 -17.62 6.86
C ILE A 308 -15.41 -18.50 5.67
N LEU A 309 -14.16 -18.95 5.63
CA LEU A 309 -13.66 -19.78 4.55
C LEU A 309 -14.47 -21.09 4.44
N LYS A 310 -14.84 -21.67 5.60
CA LYS A 310 -15.67 -22.89 5.63
C LYS A 310 -17.13 -22.62 5.24
N ALA A 311 -17.70 -21.52 5.70
CA ALA A 311 -19.06 -21.13 5.34
C ALA A 311 -19.21 -20.82 3.84
N ARG A 312 -18.19 -20.20 3.21
CA ARG A 312 -18.12 -20.03 1.76
C ARG A 312 -18.02 -21.36 1.02
N GLU A 313 -17.15 -22.28 1.46
CA GLU A 313 -17.05 -23.63 0.86
C GLU A 313 -18.37 -24.40 0.86
N GLU A 314 -19.21 -24.18 1.89
CA GLU A 314 -20.54 -24.77 2.01
C GLU A 314 -21.65 -23.92 1.35
N GLU A 315 -21.29 -22.85 0.63
CA GLU A 315 -22.20 -21.96 -0.11
C GLU A 315 -23.26 -21.29 0.78
N LEU A 316 -22.90 -20.95 2.02
CA LEU A 316 -23.81 -20.39 3.03
C LEU A 316 -23.81 -18.85 3.10
N ILE A 317 -22.86 -18.20 2.42
CA ILE A 317 -22.65 -16.75 2.45
C ILE A 317 -23.28 -16.12 1.20
N VAL A 318 -24.15 -15.13 1.39
CA VAL A 318 -24.67 -14.32 0.29
C VAL A 318 -23.80 -13.07 0.10
N PHE A 319 -23.46 -12.42 1.20
CA PHE A 319 -22.61 -11.23 1.24
C PHE A 319 -21.77 -11.26 2.52
N VAL A 320 -20.53 -10.78 2.45
CA VAL A 320 -19.66 -10.55 3.62
C VAL A 320 -18.89 -9.26 3.43
N THR A 321 -18.60 -8.57 4.53
CA THR A 321 -17.70 -7.42 4.57
C THR A 321 -17.02 -7.32 5.93
N ASP A 322 -15.92 -6.59 5.99
CA ASP A 322 -15.19 -6.31 7.22
C ASP A 322 -15.93 -5.29 8.10
N CYS A 323 -15.55 -5.24 9.38
CA CYS A 323 -16.02 -4.23 10.31
C CYS A 323 -14.82 -3.41 10.80
N GLY A 324 -14.43 -2.43 9.99
CA GLY A 324 -13.34 -1.48 10.27
C GLY A 324 -13.84 -0.13 10.79
N ALA A 325 -13.41 0.95 10.13
CA ALA A 325 -13.75 2.32 10.49
C ALA A 325 -15.28 2.55 10.44
N GLY A 326 -15.84 3.11 11.51
CA GLY A 326 -17.29 3.29 11.65
C GLY A 326 -18.08 2.03 12.02
N GLY A 327 -17.41 0.91 12.27
CA GLY A 327 -18.03 -0.28 12.87
C GLY A 327 -19.21 -0.83 12.09
N PHE A 328 -20.28 -1.22 12.81
CA PHE A 328 -21.50 -1.74 12.19
C PHE A 328 -22.21 -0.68 11.35
N SER A 329 -22.05 0.61 11.64
CA SER A 329 -22.60 1.67 10.81
C SER A 329 -22.04 1.65 9.40
N SER A 330 -20.75 1.39 9.25
CA SER A 330 -20.14 1.24 7.92
C SER A 330 -20.49 -0.12 7.33
N ALA A 331 -20.11 -1.20 8.02
CA ALA A 331 -20.22 -2.56 7.50
C ALA A 331 -21.66 -2.97 7.15
N ALA A 332 -22.60 -2.79 8.07
CA ALA A 332 -23.99 -3.13 7.83
C ALA A 332 -24.73 -2.00 7.08
N GLY A 333 -24.34 -0.74 7.27
CA GLY A 333 -24.96 0.39 6.55
C GLY A 333 -24.69 0.35 5.04
N GLU A 334 -23.45 0.12 4.63
CA GLU A 334 -23.07 -0.05 3.22
C GLU A 334 -23.73 -1.29 2.61
N MET A 335 -23.73 -2.41 3.34
CA MET A 335 -24.42 -3.64 2.93
C MET A 335 -25.93 -3.40 2.73
N LEU A 336 -26.57 -2.59 3.57
CA LEU A 336 -28.00 -2.27 3.45
C LEU A 336 -28.28 -1.07 2.54
N SER A 337 -27.27 -0.44 1.94
CA SER A 337 -27.45 0.78 1.14
C SER A 337 -28.37 0.60 -0.07
N GLU A 338 -28.36 -0.58 -0.68
CA GLU A 338 -29.16 -0.91 -1.87
C GLU A 338 -30.59 -1.35 -1.55
N THR A 339 -30.84 -1.89 -0.35
CA THR A 339 -32.12 -2.53 0.01
C THR A 339 -32.87 -1.78 1.10
N GLY A 340 -32.17 -1.28 2.13
CA GLY A 340 -32.72 -0.94 3.43
C GLY A 340 -32.75 -2.14 4.36
N GLY A 341 -33.01 -1.90 5.64
CA GLY A 341 -33.13 -2.97 6.64
C GLY A 341 -33.22 -2.47 8.08
N GLU A 342 -33.40 -3.42 8.98
CA GLU A 342 -33.48 -3.18 10.43
C GLU A 342 -32.34 -3.87 11.17
N LEU A 343 -31.65 -3.11 12.01
CA LEU A 343 -30.61 -3.59 12.93
C LEU A 343 -31.05 -3.38 14.39
N PHE A 344 -30.72 -4.32 15.27
CA PHE A 344 -31.09 -4.34 16.68
C PHE A 344 -29.83 -4.33 17.55
N LEU A 345 -29.49 -3.18 18.13
CA LEU A 345 -28.25 -2.98 18.88
C LEU A 345 -28.19 -3.80 20.17
N GLU A 346 -29.35 -4.15 20.76
CA GLU A 346 -29.39 -5.03 21.93
C GLU A 346 -28.83 -6.43 21.67
N ASN A 347 -28.74 -6.83 20.39
CA ASN A 347 -28.16 -8.11 20.00
C ASN A 347 -26.64 -8.03 19.82
N ALA A 348 -26.05 -6.84 19.71
CA ALA A 348 -24.60 -6.72 19.56
C ALA A 348 -23.90 -7.25 20.82
N PRO A 349 -22.94 -8.19 20.70
CA PRO A 349 -22.22 -8.70 21.86
C PRO A 349 -21.29 -7.61 22.39
N LEU A 350 -21.46 -7.23 23.66
CA LEU A 350 -20.72 -6.13 24.28
C LEU A 350 -19.57 -6.62 25.18
N LYS A 351 -18.45 -5.88 25.20
CA LYS A 351 -17.36 -6.04 26.19
C LYS A 351 -17.78 -5.57 27.57
N GLU A 352 -18.58 -4.49 27.61
CA GLU A 352 -19.06 -3.85 28.83
C GLU A 352 -20.50 -3.29 28.65
N PRO A 353 -21.31 -3.27 29.72
CA PRO A 353 -22.66 -2.68 29.67
C PRO A 353 -22.60 -1.14 29.69
N GLY A 354 -23.70 -0.49 29.28
CA GLY A 354 -23.87 0.96 29.43
C GLY A 354 -23.24 1.82 28.33
N LEU A 355 -22.97 1.24 27.16
CA LEU A 355 -22.60 1.99 25.97
C LEU A 355 -23.79 2.83 25.46
N PHE A 356 -23.50 4.03 24.97
CA PHE A 356 -24.46 4.81 24.20
C PHE A 356 -24.79 4.10 22.89
N SER A 357 -25.97 4.35 22.32
CA SER A 357 -26.43 3.67 21.11
C SER A 357 -25.48 3.92 19.93
N TRP A 358 -24.95 5.14 19.80
CA TRP A 358 -23.94 5.46 18.79
C TRP A 358 -22.60 4.76 19.06
N GLU A 359 -22.20 4.58 20.33
CA GLU A 359 -20.97 3.85 20.67
C GLU A 359 -21.08 2.38 20.25
N VAL A 360 -22.23 1.73 20.46
CA VAL A 360 -22.44 0.34 20.02
C VAL A 360 -22.38 0.25 18.49
N PHE A 361 -23.01 1.20 17.79
CA PHE A 361 -23.16 1.12 16.35
C PHE A 361 -21.88 1.50 15.58
N LEU A 362 -21.12 2.49 16.08
CA LEU A 362 -19.92 3.01 15.41
C LEU A 362 -18.59 2.51 15.99
N SER A 363 -18.61 1.76 17.10
CA SER A 363 -17.41 1.15 17.67
C SER A 363 -16.55 0.49 16.60
N GLU A 364 -15.25 0.77 16.62
CA GLU A 364 -14.25 0.20 15.71
C GLU A 364 -13.51 -0.98 16.38
N SER A 365 -14.22 -1.70 17.28
CA SER A 365 -13.69 -2.93 17.86
C SER A 365 -13.21 -3.90 16.77
N GLN A 366 -12.02 -4.44 16.98
CA GLN A 366 -11.35 -5.29 15.99
C GLN A 366 -11.95 -6.70 15.89
N GLU A 367 -11.49 -7.47 14.89
CA GLU A 367 -11.82 -8.88 14.65
C GLU A 367 -13.32 -9.18 14.43
N ARG A 368 -14.05 -8.24 13.83
CA ARG A 368 -15.48 -8.38 13.51
C ARG A 368 -15.70 -8.41 12.00
N MET A 369 -16.64 -9.25 11.58
CA MET A 369 -17.12 -9.34 10.20
C MET A 369 -18.65 -9.33 10.21
N VAL A 370 -19.26 -8.75 9.18
CA VAL A 370 -20.72 -8.75 8.99
C VAL A 370 -21.07 -9.57 7.75
N LEU A 371 -22.05 -10.47 7.88
CA LEU A 371 -22.50 -11.34 6.80
C LEU A 371 -24.01 -11.19 6.58
N ALA A 372 -24.43 -11.26 5.32
CA ALA A 372 -25.81 -11.52 4.95
C ALA A 372 -25.98 -12.99 4.53
N VAL A 373 -26.98 -13.65 5.11
CA VAL A 373 -27.23 -15.09 4.93
C VAL A 373 -28.72 -15.39 4.82
N GLU A 374 -29.04 -16.53 4.20
CA GLU A 374 -30.40 -17.07 4.22
C GLU A 374 -30.79 -17.54 5.62
N GLU A 375 -32.07 -17.43 5.97
CA GLU A 375 -32.55 -17.86 7.30
C GLU A 375 -32.32 -19.36 7.52
N GLU A 376 -32.46 -20.17 6.46
CA GLU A 376 -32.24 -21.62 6.47
C GLU A 376 -30.77 -22.01 6.68
N ALA A 377 -29.82 -21.10 6.42
CA ALA A 377 -28.40 -21.33 6.65
C ALA A 377 -28.01 -21.18 8.13
N LEU A 378 -28.79 -20.46 8.93
CA LEU A 378 -28.46 -20.14 10.33
C LEU A 378 -28.17 -21.37 11.21
N PRO A 379 -28.93 -22.49 11.16
CA PRO A 379 -28.61 -23.66 11.96
C PRO A 379 -27.21 -24.21 11.66
N ARG A 380 -26.85 -24.29 10.37
CA ARG A 380 -25.55 -24.79 9.93
C ARG A 380 -24.42 -23.83 10.30
N LEU A 381 -24.64 -22.53 10.10
CA LEU A 381 -23.68 -21.50 10.50
C LEU A 381 -23.41 -21.51 12.01
N ARG A 382 -24.43 -21.76 12.85
CA ARG A 382 -24.21 -21.91 14.30
C ARG A 382 -23.38 -23.13 14.66
N GLU A 383 -23.53 -24.25 13.96
CA GLU A 383 -22.67 -25.43 14.14
C GLU A 383 -21.22 -25.14 13.75
N LEU A 384 -21.01 -24.44 12.63
CA LEU A 384 -19.68 -24.00 12.20
C LEU A 384 -19.07 -23.02 13.21
N ALA A 385 -19.82 -22.02 13.66
CA ALA A 385 -19.36 -21.06 14.65
C ALA A 385 -18.92 -21.74 15.96
N ALA A 386 -19.68 -22.74 16.43
CA ALA A 386 -19.30 -23.56 17.58
C ALA A 386 -18.06 -24.42 17.32
N THR A 387 -17.87 -24.91 16.09
CA THR A 387 -16.69 -25.72 15.71
C THR A 387 -15.41 -24.89 15.69
N TYR A 388 -15.48 -23.66 15.19
CA TYR A 388 -14.35 -22.73 15.12
C TYR A 388 -14.23 -21.82 16.36
N GLU A 389 -15.11 -21.99 17.35
CA GLU A 389 -15.13 -21.22 18.60
C GLU A 389 -15.25 -19.70 18.40
N THR A 390 -16.02 -19.26 17.39
CA THR A 390 -16.33 -17.85 17.12
C THR A 390 -17.75 -17.50 17.55
N GLU A 391 -17.96 -16.29 18.06
CA GLU A 391 -19.30 -15.80 18.39
C GLU A 391 -20.09 -15.47 17.11
N LEU A 392 -21.38 -15.79 17.09
CA LEU A 392 -22.28 -15.47 15.99
C LEU A 392 -23.58 -14.91 16.55
N THR A 393 -23.97 -13.72 16.10
CA THR A 393 -25.23 -13.09 16.51
C THR A 393 -25.99 -12.53 15.33
N VAL A 394 -27.32 -12.68 15.34
CA VAL A 394 -28.21 -12.05 14.37
C VAL A 394 -28.42 -10.60 14.77
N LEU A 395 -27.83 -9.68 14.02
CA LEU A 395 -27.97 -8.24 14.23
C LEU A 395 -29.28 -7.71 13.67
N GLY A 396 -29.79 -8.31 12.60
CA GLY A 396 -30.92 -7.72 11.89
C GLY A 396 -31.33 -8.45 10.63
N HIS A 397 -32.00 -7.74 9.74
CA HIS A 397 -32.43 -8.25 8.44
C HIS A 397 -32.56 -7.15 7.40
N SER A 398 -32.39 -7.51 6.12
CA SER A 398 -32.64 -6.61 4.98
C SER A 398 -34.13 -6.58 4.62
N ASP A 399 -34.59 -5.44 4.12
CA ASP A 399 -35.93 -5.24 3.56
C ASP A 399 -35.85 -4.46 2.24
N ASP A 400 -36.97 -3.96 1.70
CA ASP A 400 -37.03 -3.19 0.45
C ASP A 400 -37.33 -1.70 0.67
N SER A 401 -37.10 -1.19 1.89
CA SER A 401 -37.50 0.17 2.27
C SER A 401 -36.58 1.26 1.70
N GLY A 402 -35.33 0.93 1.37
CA GLY A 402 -34.27 1.90 1.08
C GLY A 402 -33.83 2.72 2.29
N ILE A 403 -34.24 2.34 3.50
CA ILE A 403 -33.98 3.08 4.75
C ILE A 403 -33.11 2.22 5.68
N LEU A 404 -32.04 2.81 6.21
CA LEU A 404 -31.29 2.27 7.33
C LEU A 404 -32.05 2.55 8.63
N LYS A 405 -32.61 1.49 9.24
CA LYS A 405 -33.33 1.57 10.52
C LYS A 405 -32.52 0.88 11.60
N VAL A 406 -32.21 1.59 12.67
CA VAL A 406 -31.48 1.04 13.81
C VAL A 406 -32.33 1.22 15.05
N LEU A 407 -32.60 0.11 15.72
CA LEU A 407 -33.33 0.06 16.96
C LEU A 407 -32.39 -0.32 18.10
N HIS A 408 -32.64 0.25 19.28
CA HIS A 408 -32.00 -0.17 20.52
C HIS A 408 -33.08 -0.34 21.58
N HIS A 409 -33.23 -1.54 22.13
CA HIS A 409 -34.25 -1.85 23.15
C HIS A 409 -35.68 -1.45 22.73
N GLY A 410 -35.98 -1.57 21.43
CA GLY A 410 -37.30 -1.24 20.85
C GLY A 410 -37.52 0.23 20.49
N GLU A 411 -36.56 1.13 20.76
CA GLU A 411 -36.62 2.53 20.32
C GLU A 411 -35.84 2.74 19.02
N MET A 412 -36.41 3.51 18.08
CA MET A 412 -35.73 3.88 16.83
C MET A 412 -34.68 4.95 17.13
N VAL A 413 -33.41 4.58 17.05
CA VAL A 413 -32.29 5.47 17.35
C VAL A 413 -31.65 6.06 16.09
N CYS A 414 -31.87 5.44 14.91
CA CYS A 414 -31.43 5.97 13.62
C CYS A 414 -32.41 5.55 12.52
N GLU A 415 -32.83 6.51 11.69
CA GLU A 415 -33.71 6.31 10.54
C GLU A 415 -33.24 7.19 9.38
N LEU A 416 -32.35 6.65 8.54
CA LEU A 416 -31.70 7.40 7.46
C LEU A 416 -32.05 6.83 6.08
N ASP A 417 -32.43 7.72 5.17
CA ASP A 417 -32.64 7.39 3.75
C ASP A 417 -31.29 7.18 3.07
N ASN A 418 -31.00 5.95 2.62
CA ASN A 418 -29.72 5.60 2.03
C ASN A 418 -29.44 6.40 0.74
N SER A 419 -30.48 6.79 0.00
CA SER A 419 -30.33 7.60 -1.21
C SER A 419 -29.80 9.00 -0.93
N LYS A 420 -29.93 9.48 0.31
CA LYS A 420 -29.44 10.80 0.76
C LYS A 420 -28.17 10.69 1.59
N LEU A 421 -28.03 9.63 2.40
CA LEU A 421 -26.88 9.40 3.29
C LEU A 421 -25.54 9.39 2.55
N HIS A 422 -25.47 8.95 1.29
CA HIS A 422 -24.21 8.87 0.56
C HIS A 422 -23.88 10.10 -0.30
N ASN A 423 -24.70 11.15 -0.27
CA ASN A 423 -24.56 12.36 -1.10
C ASN A 423 -23.94 13.54 -0.33
N ALA A 424 -22.68 13.40 0.10
CA ALA A 424 -21.93 14.50 0.71
C ALA A 424 -21.65 15.63 -0.31
N PRO A 425 -21.62 16.92 0.11
CA PRO A 425 -21.24 18.02 -0.77
C PRO A 425 -19.83 17.85 -1.36
N GLN A 426 -19.67 18.10 -2.67
CA GLN A 426 -18.37 18.04 -3.34
C GLN A 426 -17.50 19.26 -2.96
N ARG A 427 -16.27 19.00 -2.50
CA ARG A 427 -15.31 20.07 -2.16
C ARG A 427 -14.84 20.81 -3.42
N GLN A 428 -14.60 22.11 -3.28
CA GLN A 428 -13.96 22.95 -4.30
C GLN A 428 -12.58 23.34 -3.77
N MET A 429 -11.52 22.99 -4.47
CA MET A 429 -10.14 23.16 -4.00
C MET A 429 -9.27 23.82 -5.07
N LYS A 430 -8.15 24.38 -4.62
CA LYS A 430 -7.14 24.98 -5.49
C LYS A 430 -5.82 24.28 -5.27
N ALA A 431 -5.15 24.00 -6.36
CA ALA A 431 -3.86 23.35 -6.39
C ALA A 431 -2.91 24.15 -7.28
N ARG A 432 -1.63 24.12 -6.96
CA ARG A 432 -0.60 24.77 -7.73
C ARG A 432 0.69 23.99 -7.66
N TRP A 433 1.24 23.61 -8.81
CA TRP A 433 2.58 23.03 -8.86
C TRP A 433 3.40 23.69 -9.97
N VAL A 434 4.54 24.26 -9.60
CA VAL A 434 5.51 24.83 -10.54
C VAL A 434 6.86 24.18 -10.22
N PRO A 435 7.37 23.28 -11.07
CA PRO A 435 8.66 22.64 -10.84
C PRO A 435 9.76 23.68 -10.66
N ALA A 436 10.67 23.41 -9.72
CA ALA A 436 11.88 24.21 -9.57
C ALA A 436 12.77 24.10 -10.82
N GLU A 437 13.59 25.11 -11.09
CA GLU A 437 14.60 25.03 -12.15
C GLU A 437 15.65 23.97 -11.77
N THR A 438 15.94 23.06 -12.69
CA THR A 438 16.93 21.99 -12.53
C THR A 438 18.09 22.15 -13.51
N ARG A 439 19.20 21.47 -13.22
CA ARG A 439 20.41 21.46 -14.06
C ARG A 439 21.04 20.08 -14.12
N ASN A 440 21.82 19.83 -15.16
CA ASN A 440 22.49 18.54 -15.40
C ASN A 440 24.01 18.65 -15.55
N ASP A 441 24.56 19.86 -15.51
CA ASP A 441 25.99 20.15 -15.62
C ASP A 441 26.71 20.17 -14.25
N HIS A 442 26.21 19.38 -13.30
CA HIS A 442 26.81 19.26 -11.97
C HIS A 442 28.22 18.66 -12.05
N GLN A 443 29.14 19.23 -11.27
CA GLN A 443 30.45 18.63 -11.06
C GLN A 443 30.33 17.55 -9.98
N TRP A 444 30.22 16.31 -10.42
CA TRP A 444 30.24 15.15 -9.54
C TRP A 444 31.66 14.93 -9.01
N PRO A 445 31.84 14.60 -7.71
CA PRO A 445 33.17 14.32 -7.18
C PRO A 445 33.84 13.18 -7.96
N GLU A 446 34.95 13.49 -8.63
CA GLU A 446 35.88 12.48 -9.12
C GLU A 446 36.61 11.86 -7.91
N GLY A 447 36.72 10.53 -7.84
CA GLY A 447 37.35 9.92 -6.67
C GLY A 447 37.24 8.41 -6.56
N ASP A 448 37.33 7.93 -5.31
CA ASP A 448 37.23 6.52 -4.92
C ASP A 448 35.75 6.08 -4.95
N PHE A 449 35.30 5.60 -6.11
CA PHE A 449 33.93 5.10 -6.27
C PHE A 449 33.67 3.83 -5.45
N GLY A 450 34.71 3.06 -5.08
CA GLY A 450 34.61 1.95 -4.13
C GLY A 450 34.18 2.42 -2.75
N MET A 451 34.76 3.51 -2.25
CA MET A 451 34.31 4.17 -1.02
C MET A 451 32.90 4.77 -1.15
N GLY A 452 32.56 5.31 -2.32
CA GLY A 452 31.20 5.75 -2.64
C GLY A 452 30.19 4.62 -2.47
N LEU A 453 30.42 3.47 -3.14
CA LEU A 453 29.60 2.27 -3.03
C LEU A 453 29.49 1.76 -1.58
N LYS A 454 30.61 1.64 -0.86
CA LYS A 454 30.62 1.23 0.55
C LYS A 454 29.77 2.15 1.43
N THR A 455 29.82 3.46 1.17
CA THR A 455 29.03 4.45 1.91
C THR A 455 27.54 4.26 1.65
N LEU A 456 27.16 4.05 0.39
CA LEU A 456 25.77 3.80 0.00
C LEU A 456 25.24 2.49 0.62
N LEU A 457 25.96 1.38 0.49
CA LEU A 457 25.58 0.09 1.06
C LEU A 457 25.38 0.11 2.58
N ASN A 458 26.13 0.96 3.29
CA ASN A 458 25.97 1.14 4.74
C ASN A 458 24.87 2.15 5.11
N GLY A 459 24.36 2.93 4.17
CA GLY A 459 23.33 3.93 4.38
C GLY A 459 21.93 3.32 4.56
N PHE A 460 21.08 3.97 5.34
CA PHE A 460 19.75 3.44 5.64
C PHE A 460 18.84 3.28 4.41
N THR A 461 19.07 3.98 3.30
CA THR A 461 18.28 3.76 2.08
C THR A 461 18.55 2.39 1.45
N ILE A 462 19.78 1.87 1.53
CA ILE A 462 20.20 0.67 0.76
C ILE A 462 20.51 -0.53 1.65
N CYS A 463 20.93 -0.32 2.90
CA CYS A 463 21.40 -1.42 3.75
C CYS A 463 20.35 -2.53 3.95
N SER A 464 20.80 -3.74 4.25
CA SER A 464 19.95 -4.92 4.36
C SER A 464 18.80 -4.74 5.35
N ARG A 465 17.59 -5.10 4.92
CA ARG A 465 16.40 -5.20 5.77
C ARG A 465 16.32 -6.52 6.54
N SER A 466 17.33 -7.39 6.43
CA SER A 466 17.30 -8.73 7.00
C SER A 466 17.04 -8.83 8.51
N PRO A 467 17.44 -7.88 9.38
CA PRO A 467 17.05 -7.93 10.80
C PRO A 467 15.54 -7.87 11.03
N ILE A 468 14.81 -7.16 10.16
CA ILE A 468 13.35 -7.02 10.23
C ILE A 468 12.67 -8.20 9.53
N ILE A 469 13.10 -8.51 8.31
CA ILE A 469 12.53 -9.61 7.51
C ILE A 469 12.48 -10.90 8.35
N ARG A 470 13.57 -11.22 9.06
CA ARG A 470 13.70 -12.44 9.88
C ARG A 470 12.79 -12.51 11.11
N GLU A 471 12.13 -11.42 11.47
CA GLU A 471 11.11 -11.44 12.52
C GLU A 471 9.81 -12.08 12.03
N TYR A 472 9.56 -12.05 10.72
CA TYR A 472 8.33 -12.52 10.12
C TYR A 472 8.42 -13.99 9.67
N ASP A 473 7.27 -14.65 9.63
CA ASP A 473 7.14 -15.93 8.94
C ASP A 473 7.04 -15.68 7.42
N HIS A 474 7.75 -16.51 6.64
CA HIS A 474 7.72 -16.48 5.17
C HIS A 474 7.36 -17.83 4.55
N GLU A 475 7.10 -18.84 5.38
CA GLU A 475 6.98 -20.25 4.96
C GLU A 475 5.67 -20.89 5.40
N VAL A 476 4.94 -20.29 6.35
CA VAL A 476 3.61 -20.74 6.74
C VAL A 476 2.71 -20.82 5.52
N GLN A 477 1.89 -21.86 5.46
CA GLN A 477 1.12 -22.32 4.28
C GLN A 477 1.94 -23.02 3.18
N GLY A 478 3.28 -22.94 3.19
CA GLY A 478 4.16 -23.71 2.31
C GLY A 478 4.12 -23.30 0.84
N ASN A 479 3.71 -22.06 0.54
CA ASN A 479 3.40 -21.58 -0.80
C ASN A 479 4.37 -20.51 -1.35
N THR A 480 5.33 -20.01 -0.58
CA THR A 480 6.28 -18.99 -1.06
C THR A 480 7.39 -19.59 -1.94
N LEU A 481 7.31 -19.39 -3.25
CA LEU A 481 8.29 -19.86 -4.24
C LEU A 481 9.55 -18.99 -4.26
N LEU A 482 9.37 -17.66 -4.34
CA LEU A 482 10.44 -16.68 -4.24
C LEU A 482 10.26 -15.87 -2.96
N LYS A 483 11.24 -15.98 -2.06
CA LYS A 483 11.24 -15.37 -0.72
C LYS A 483 11.94 -14.02 -0.74
N PRO A 484 11.63 -13.11 0.20
CA PRO A 484 12.29 -11.79 0.29
C PRO A 484 13.81 -11.86 0.41
N LEU A 485 14.35 -12.95 0.99
CA LEU A 485 15.78 -13.25 1.00
C LEU A 485 16.05 -14.62 0.36
N ALA A 486 16.97 -14.67 -0.61
CA ALA A 486 17.35 -15.90 -1.28
C ALA A 486 18.86 -16.20 -1.15
N GLY A 487 19.36 -17.11 -1.99
CA GLY A 487 20.72 -17.62 -1.95
C GLY A 487 20.93 -18.72 -0.91
N ALA A 488 22.09 -19.39 -0.94
CA ALA A 488 22.37 -20.56 -0.10
C ALA A 488 22.31 -20.28 1.42
N LYS A 489 22.52 -19.02 1.82
CA LYS A 489 22.44 -18.56 3.22
C LYS A 489 21.14 -17.79 3.53
N GLY A 490 20.24 -17.62 2.54
CA GLY A 490 18.99 -16.88 2.69
C GLY A 490 19.23 -15.42 3.13
N ASP A 491 20.17 -14.73 2.49
CA ASP A 491 20.63 -13.39 2.87
C ASP A 491 21.06 -12.51 1.69
N ALA A 492 20.53 -12.79 0.50
CA ALA A 492 20.63 -11.92 -0.68
C ALA A 492 19.26 -11.30 -1.01
N PRO A 493 19.20 -10.02 -1.42
CA PRO A 493 17.94 -9.32 -1.71
C PRO A 493 17.26 -9.87 -2.97
N GLN A 494 15.94 -9.64 -3.10
CA GLN A 494 15.14 -9.97 -4.28
C GLN A 494 14.31 -8.76 -4.72
N ASP A 495 14.00 -8.65 -6.02
CA ASP A 495 13.17 -7.57 -6.59
C ASP A 495 11.67 -7.70 -6.26
N GLY A 496 11.22 -8.90 -5.88
CA GLY A 496 9.83 -9.18 -5.55
C GLY A 496 9.65 -10.60 -5.05
N SER A 497 8.39 -11.02 -4.91
CA SER A 497 8.04 -12.33 -4.32
C SER A 497 7.02 -13.07 -5.17
N VAL A 498 7.06 -14.41 -5.11
CA VAL A 498 6.18 -15.28 -5.90
C VAL A 498 5.53 -16.32 -5.01
N ILE A 499 4.21 -16.45 -5.13
CA ILE A 499 3.34 -17.29 -4.31
C ILE A 499 2.66 -18.33 -5.19
N GLU A 500 2.88 -19.60 -4.87
CA GLU A 500 2.16 -20.72 -5.44
C GLU A 500 0.70 -20.72 -4.98
N ILE A 501 -0.20 -21.04 -5.91
CA ILE A 501 -1.63 -21.09 -5.63
C ILE A 501 -2.10 -22.54 -5.63
N ASP A 502 -2.68 -22.97 -4.51
CA ASP A 502 -3.17 -24.34 -4.35
C ASP A 502 -4.19 -24.71 -5.44
N GLY A 503 -3.98 -25.87 -6.06
CA GLY A 503 -4.75 -26.36 -7.19
C GLY A 503 -4.65 -25.51 -8.47
N SER A 504 -3.60 -24.71 -8.66
CA SER A 504 -3.30 -24.02 -9.92
C SER A 504 -1.86 -24.33 -10.38
N GLU A 505 -1.69 -24.48 -11.69
CA GLU A 505 -0.36 -24.56 -12.31
C GLU A 505 0.31 -23.17 -12.40
N GLN A 506 -0.48 -22.10 -12.26
CA GLN A 506 -0.01 -20.72 -12.28
C GLN A 506 0.31 -20.22 -10.86
N ALA A 507 1.07 -19.15 -10.78
CA ALA A 507 1.45 -18.50 -9.53
C ALA A 507 1.17 -16.98 -9.59
N MET A 508 1.21 -16.35 -8.42
CA MET A 508 1.04 -14.91 -8.25
C MET A 508 2.39 -14.29 -7.91
N SER A 509 2.81 -13.25 -8.63
CA SER A 509 3.93 -12.40 -8.18
C SER A 509 3.43 -11.12 -7.53
N LEU A 510 4.22 -10.60 -6.59
CA LEU A 510 4.00 -9.34 -5.88
C LEU A 510 5.20 -8.41 -6.11
N GLY A 511 4.92 -7.17 -6.47
CA GLY A 511 5.91 -6.11 -6.71
C GLY A 511 5.51 -4.81 -6.04
N LEU A 512 6.49 -4.03 -5.58
CA LEU A 512 6.31 -2.82 -4.80
C LEU A 512 7.31 -1.75 -5.27
N SER A 513 6.93 -0.48 -5.20
CA SER A 513 7.82 0.65 -5.50
C SER A 513 7.39 1.89 -4.72
N LEU A 514 8.34 2.68 -4.24
CA LEU A 514 8.08 3.93 -3.52
C LEU A 514 9.32 4.84 -3.56
N LEU A 515 9.20 5.99 -4.23
CA LEU A 515 10.32 6.93 -4.49
C LEU A 515 10.08 8.35 -3.91
N PRO A 516 9.89 8.50 -2.59
CA PRO A 516 9.46 9.77 -1.99
C PRO A 516 10.49 10.90 -2.12
N GLU A 517 11.77 10.58 -2.32
CA GLU A 517 12.80 11.60 -2.58
C GLU A 517 12.57 12.28 -3.93
N TRP A 518 12.07 11.55 -4.93
CA TRP A 518 11.75 12.10 -6.25
C TRP A 518 10.54 13.04 -6.16
N GLY A 519 9.55 12.70 -5.34
CA GLY A 519 8.34 13.51 -5.11
C GLY A 519 8.61 14.92 -4.57
N LYS A 520 9.77 15.13 -3.92
CA LYS A 520 10.21 16.46 -3.46
C LYS A 520 10.63 17.40 -4.60
N TYR A 521 10.98 16.83 -5.75
CA TYR A 521 11.55 17.56 -6.89
C TYR A 521 10.63 17.53 -8.11
N ASP A 522 10.12 16.34 -8.45
CA ASP A 522 9.24 16.12 -9.60
C ASP A 522 8.22 14.98 -9.29
N PRO A 523 7.05 15.33 -8.72
CA PRO A 523 6.00 14.36 -8.38
C PRO A 523 5.44 13.63 -9.60
N TYR A 524 5.43 14.27 -10.77
CA TYR A 524 4.99 13.62 -12.01
C TYR A 524 5.94 12.51 -12.42
N ARG A 525 7.26 12.79 -12.46
CA ARG A 525 8.29 11.77 -12.75
C ARG A 525 8.37 10.70 -11.68
N MET A 526 8.15 11.03 -10.41
CA MET A 526 7.98 10.04 -9.33
C MET A 526 6.84 9.07 -9.66
N GLY A 527 5.67 9.58 -10.07
CA GLY A 527 4.52 8.76 -10.44
C GLY A 527 4.84 7.80 -11.61
N LEU A 528 5.52 8.29 -12.65
CA LEU A 528 5.95 7.44 -13.77
C LEU A 528 6.89 6.32 -13.31
N ALA A 529 7.93 6.68 -12.55
CA ALA A 529 8.97 5.78 -12.12
C ALA A 529 8.48 4.71 -11.14
N CYS A 530 7.55 5.05 -10.22
CA CYS A 530 6.97 4.06 -9.33
C CYS A 530 6.19 2.99 -10.12
N VAL A 531 5.35 3.39 -11.09
CA VAL A 531 4.64 2.39 -11.90
C VAL A 531 5.61 1.54 -12.74
N ASP A 532 6.65 2.15 -13.32
CA ASP A 532 7.72 1.43 -14.03
C ASP A 532 8.38 0.39 -13.13
N GLU A 533 8.87 0.79 -11.96
CA GLU A 533 9.57 -0.08 -11.02
C GLU A 533 8.69 -1.23 -10.52
N CYS A 534 7.43 -0.94 -10.16
CA CYS A 534 6.48 -1.98 -9.74
C CYS A 534 6.25 -3.02 -10.86
N VAL A 535 6.01 -2.57 -12.10
CA VAL A 535 5.83 -3.45 -13.28
C VAL A 535 7.12 -4.20 -13.59
N ARG A 536 8.28 -3.53 -13.51
CA ARG A 536 9.61 -4.10 -13.72
C ARG A 536 9.86 -5.29 -12.81
N SER A 537 9.61 -5.11 -11.51
CA SER A 537 9.76 -6.16 -10.50
C SER A 537 8.82 -7.35 -10.74
N LEU A 538 7.58 -7.11 -11.16
CA LEU A 538 6.65 -8.18 -11.52
C LEU A 538 7.11 -8.97 -12.75
N VAL A 539 7.57 -8.28 -13.80
CA VAL A 539 8.06 -8.93 -15.01
C VAL A 539 9.34 -9.73 -14.74
N LEU A 540 10.25 -9.19 -13.93
CA LEU A 540 11.47 -9.87 -13.48
C LEU A 540 11.15 -11.17 -12.75
N THR A 541 10.19 -11.14 -11.84
CA THR A 541 9.79 -12.30 -11.01
C THR A 541 8.91 -13.31 -11.74
N GLY A 542 8.61 -13.10 -13.03
CA GLY A 542 7.97 -14.11 -13.86
C GLY A 542 6.58 -13.74 -14.38
N SER A 543 6.04 -12.56 -14.04
CA SER A 543 4.73 -12.16 -14.56
C SER A 543 4.75 -11.90 -16.06
N GLU A 544 3.66 -12.25 -16.73
CA GLU A 544 3.44 -11.82 -18.11
C GLU A 544 3.05 -10.32 -18.12
N PRO A 545 3.71 -9.46 -18.92
CA PRO A 545 3.45 -8.01 -18.91
C PRO A 545 1.98 -7.64 -19.14
N ASP A 546 1.26 -8.42 -19.95
CA ASP A 546 -0.14 -8.14 -20.25
C ASP A 546 -1.10 -8.61 -19.12
N ARG A 547 -0.61 -9.31 -18.09
CA ARG A 547 -1.38 -9.86 -16.96
C ARG A 547 -0.95 -9.29 -15.60
N ILE A 548 -0.76 -7.96 -15.56
CA ILE A 548 -0.41 -7.20 -14.36
C ILE A 548 -1.54 -6.21 -14.04
N ALA A 549 -1.88 -6.09 -12.75
CA ALA A 549 -2.71 -5.03 -12.20
C ALA A 549 -2.02 -4.40 -11.00
N ILE A 550 -2.34 -3.13 -10.74
CA ILE A 550 -1.66 -2.30 -9.73
C ILE A 550 -2.64 -1.67 -8.75
N LEU A 551 -2.09 -1.15 -7.66
CA LEU A 551 -2.77 -0.41 -6.62
C LEU A 551 -2.07 0.91 -6.36
N ASP A 552 -2.86 1.92 -6.02
CA ASP A 552 -2.44 3.29 -5.77
C ASP A 552 -2.70 3.68 -4.29
N ASN A 553 -1.63 3.77 -3.48
CA ASN A 553 -1.74 4.15 -2.07
C ASN A 553 -1.02 5.47 -1.81
N PHE A 554 -1.79 6.55 -1.66
CA PHE A 554 -1.27 7.91 -1.49
C PHE A 554 -1.18 8.31 -0.02
N CYS A 555 -0.06 8.92 0.36
CA CYS A 555 0.12 9.62 1.62
C CYS A 555 0.57 11.05 1.34
N VAL A 556 -0.22 12.03 1.77
CA VAL A 556 0.06 13.46 1.62
C VAL A 556 -0.01 14.15 2.99
N GLY A 557 0.78 15.21 3.16
CA GLY A 557 0.80 16.05 4.36
C GLY A 557 -0.49 16.85 4.48
N ASN A 558 -0.45 18.15 4.22
CA ASN A 558 -1.60 19.04 4.30
C ASN A 558 -2.29 19.21 2.92
N PRO A 559 -3.45 18.58 2.67
CA PRO A 559 -4.15 18.70 1.39
C PRO A 559 -4.81 20.08 1.17
N ASP A 560 -4.91 20.92 2.21
CA ASP A 560 -5.44 22.27 2.09
C ASP A 560 -4.36 23.29 1.65
N ASP A 561 -3.08 22.87 1.61
CA ASP A 561 -1.99 23.63 0.99
C ASP A 561 -2.00 23.44 -0.53
N GLU A 562 -1.97 24.55 -1.29
CA GLU A 562 -2.07 24.49 -2.76
C GLU A 562 -0.88 23.75 -3.39
N GLU A 563 0.32 23.83 -2.80
CA GLU A 563 1.54 23.20 -3.34
C GLU A 563 1.55 21.69 -3.07
N GLU A 564 1.21 21.27 -1.85
CA GLU A 564 1.08 19.84 -1.53
C GLU A 564 -0.06 19.17 -2.33
N LEU A 565 -1.21 19.83 -2.47
CA LEU A 565 -2.28 19.33 -3.34
C LEU A 565 -1.84 19.32 -4.81
N GLY A 566 -1.08 20.33 -5.25
CA GLY A 566 -0.48 20.39 -6.58
C GLY A 566 0.44 19.21 -6.86
N ALA A 567 1.27 18.83 -5.89
CA ALA A 567 2.14 17.66 -5.97
C ALA A 567 1.32 16.36 -6.10
N LEU A 568 0.21 16.23 -5.37
CA LEU A 568 -0.70 15.11 -5.52
C LEU A 568 -1.28 15.04 -6.95
N VAL A 569 -1.79 16.16 -7.48
CA VAL A 569 -2.36 16.20 -8.85
C VAL A 569 -1.33 15.73 -9.87
N GLU A 570 -0.09 16.21 -9.79
CA GLU A 570 0.99 15.82 -10.69
C GLU A 570 1.39 14.33 -10.53
N THR A 571 1.43 13.83 -9.29
CA THR A 571 1.69 12.41 -9.01
C THR A 571 0.63 11.52 -9.66
N VAL A 572 -0.65 11.86 -9.47
CA VAL A 572 -1.78 11.09 -9.99
C VAL A 572 -1.77 11.07 -11.53
N LYS A 573 -1.42 12.19 -12.18
CA LYS A 573 -1.22 12.23 -13.64
C LYS A 573 -0.08 11.33 -14.12
N GLY A 574 1.04 11.32 -13.38
CA GLY A 574 2.19 10.48 -13.67
C GLY A 574 1.80 9.00 -13.65
N ILE A 575 1.19 8.54 -12.56
CA ILE A 575 0.80 7.12 -12.45
C ILE A 575 -0.24 6.74 -13.51
N ALA A 576 -1.20 7.61 -13.84
CA ALA A 576 -2.23 7.32 -14.83
C ALA A 576 -1.64 7.12 -16.23
N LYS A 577 -0.66 7.95 -16.61
CA LYS A 577 0.04 7.83 -17.89
C LYS A 577 0.86 6.54 -17.97
N ALA A 578 1.58 6.20 -16.91
CA ALA A 578 2.37 4.97 -16.88
C ALA A 578 1.47 3.72 -16.88
N ALA A 579 0.38 3.72 -16.10
CA ALA A 579 -0.61 2.65 -16.06
C ALA A 579 -1.21 2.37 -17.44
N ASP A 580 -1.58 3.43 -18.19
CA ASP A 580 -2.06 3.30 -19.57
C ASP A 580 -1.01 2.68 -20.49
N ALA A 581 0.24 3.15 -20.44
CA ALA A 581 1.32 2.66 -21.30
C ALA A 581 1.65 1.18 -21.05
N PHE A 582 1.77 0.77 -19.78
CA PHE A 582 2.00 -0.63 -19.42
C PHE A 582 0.76 -1.52 -19.57
N GLY A 583 -0.41 -0.90 -19.73
CA GLY A 583 -1.67 -1.62 -19.77
C GLY A 583 -2.08 -2.18 -18.41
N ALA A 584 -1.63 -1.59 -17.30
CA ALA A 584 -1.81 -2.12 -15.95
C ALA A 584 -2.94 -1.35 -15.22
N PRO A 585 -4.16 -1.89 -15.14
CA PRO A 585 -5.28 -1.19 -14.50
C PRO A 585 -5.08 -1.09 -12.99
N PHE A 586 -5.60 0.00 -12.41
CA PHE A 586 -5.79 0.11 -10.97
C PHE A 586 -7.00 -0.73 -10.58
N VAL A 587 -6.83 -1.64 -9.62
CA VAL A 587 -7.91 -2.54 -9.16
C VAL A 587 -8.31 -2.30 -7.71
N SER A 588 -7.47 -1.63 -6.93
CA SER A 588 -7.70 -1.21 -5.55
C SER A 588 -6.75 -0.05 -5.22
N GLY A 589 -7.01 0.70 -4.17
CA GLY A 589 -6.15 1.79 -3.73
C GLY A 589 -6.57 2.31 -2.35
N LYS A 590 -5.86 3.33 -1.89
CA LYS A 590 -6.18 4.08 -0.67
C LYS A 590 -5.54 5.47 -0.71
N ASP A 591 -6.11 6.40 0.04
CA ASP A 591 -5.50 7.70 0.33
C ASP A 591 -5.49 7.97 1.83
N SER A 592 -4.42 8.64 2.25
CA SER A 592 -4.19 9.11 3.61
C SER A 592 -3.71 10.55 3.55
N PHE A 593 -4.48 11.43 4.18
CA PHE A 593 -4.25 12.87 4.23
C PHE A 593 -3.93 13.33 5.65
N TYR A 594 -3.56 14.60 5.79
CA TYR A 594 -3.26 15.22 7.08
C TYR A 594 -2.05 14.59 7.79
N ASN A 595 -1.09 14.06 7.03
CA ASN A 595 0.17 13.51 7.54
C ASN A 595 1.22 14.61 7.80
N TYR A 596 0.89 15.59 8.63
CA TYR A 596 1.82 16.64 9.06
C TYR A 596 1.71 16.89 10.57
N PHE A 597 2.72 17.51 11.15
CA PHE A 597 2.79 17.78 12.58
C PHE A 597 3.14 19.24 12.84
N GLU A 598 2.41 19.89 13.74
CA GLU A 598 2.66 21.29 14.12
C GLU A 598 3.75 21.38 15.19
N THR A 599 4.90 21.97 14.83
CA THR A 599 5.99 22.26 15.78
C THR A 599 6.03 23.74 16.16
N GLU A 600 6.81 24.09 17.19
CA GLU A 600 7.04 25.50 17.54
C GLU A 600 7.67 26.32 16.40
N ASP A 601 8.37 25.67 15.47
CA ASP A 601 9.01 26.29 14.31
C ASP A 601 8.13 26.30 13.05
N GLY A 602 6.93 25.73 13.12
CA GLY A 602 5.98 25.57 12.00
C GLY A 602 5.65 24.11 11.67
N PRO A 603 4.78 23.88 10.67
CA PRO A 603 4.36 22.54 10.28
C PRO A 603 5.52 21.76 9.63
N VAL A 604 5.58 20.47 9.93
CA VAL A 604 6.46 19.50 9.28
C VAL A 604 5.58 18.48 8.57
N SER A 605 5.47 18.63 7.25
CA SER A 605 4.76 17.70 6.36
C SER A 605 5.68 16.58 5.89
N ILE A 606 5.12 15.40 5.69
CA ILE A 606 5.77 14.35 4.88
C ILE A 606 5.91 14.82 3.43
N PRO A 607 6.86 14.29 2.65
CA PRO A 607 6.80 14.41 1.19
C PRO A 607 5.57 13.67 0.67
N THR A 608 4.98 14.18 -0.42
CA THR A 608 3.98 13.45 -1.19
C THR A 608 4.53 12.09 -1.57
N THR A 609 3.87 11.05 -1.09
CA THR A 609 4.36 9.67 -1.18
C THR A 609 3.30 8.79 -1.82
N ILE A 610 3.72 8.04 -2.84
CA ILE A 610 2.89 7.03 -3.49
C ILE A 610 3.56 5.67 -3.34
N LEU A 611 2.85 4.73 -2.74
CA LEU A 611 3.18 3.32 -2.84
C LEU A 611 2.38 2.72 -3.99
N VAL A 612 3.08 2.36 -5.08
CA VAL A 612 2.51 1.49 -6.10
C VAL A 612 2.82 0.05 -5.70
N SER A 613 1.76 -0.71 -5.50
CA SER A 613 1.83 -2.16 -5.28
C SER A 613 1.19 -2.86 -6.46
N GLY A 614 1.64 -4.07 -6.79
CA GLY A 614 1.09 -4.78 -7.92
C GLY A 614 1.07 -6.28 -7.74
N MET A 615 0.14 -6.89 -8.45
CA MET A 615 0.03 -8.33 -8.60
C MET A 615 0.03 -8.71 -10.06
N GLY A 616 0.73 -9.80 -10.38
CA GLY A 616 0.78 -10.32 -11.74
C GLY A 616 0.72 -11.83 -11.76
N VAL A 617 0.38 -12.36 -12.94
CA VAL A 617 0.25 -13.80 -13.13
C VAL A 617 1.51 -14.38 -13.75
N VAL A 618 2.08 -15.36 -13.05
CA VAL A 618 3.18 -16.20 -13.50
C VAL A 618 2.58 -17.47 -14.11
N GLU A 619 2.63 -17.58 -15.43
CA GLU A 619 2.01 -18.71 -16.15
C GLU A 619 2.77 -20.02 -16.02
N GLU A 620 4.10 -19.93 -15.92
CA GLU A 620 5.02 -21.06 -15.83
C GLU A 620 6.01 -20.81 -14.69
N LYS A 621 5.94 -21.61 -13.63
CA LYS A 621 6.72 -21.42 -12.39
C LYS A 621 8.24 -21.56 -12.63
N GLU A 622 8.64 -22.26 -13.68
CA GLU A 622 10.03 -22.42 -14.11
C GLU A 622 10.67 -21.11 -14.59
N ASN A 623 9.86 -20.12 -14.97
CA ASN A 623 10.31 -18.81 -15.44
C ASN A 623 10.54 -17.80 -14.30
N VAL A 624 10.35 -18.21 -13.04
CA VAL A 624 10.63 -17.35 -11.88
C VAL A 624 12.14 -17.15 -11.77
N LEU A 625 12.56 -15.90 -11.92
CA LEU A 625 13.94 -15.47 -11.73
C LEU A 625 14.13 -14.89 -10.33
N GLY A 626 15.33 -15.06 -9.80
CA GLY A 626 15.79 -14.31 -8.63
C GLY A 626 16.95 -13.42 -9.01
N SER A 627 17.36 -12.55 -8.10
CA SER A 627 18.32 -11.47 -8.41
C SER A 627 19.79 -11.88 -8.32
N SER A 628 20.09 -12.94 -7.59
CA SER A 628 21.49 -13.30 -7.28
C SER A 628 22.17 -14.17 -8.33
N ILE A 629 23.45 -13.91 -8.57
CA ILE A 629 24.32 -14.70 -9.46
C ILE A 629 24.33 -16.18 -9.07
N ARG A 630 24.20 -17.05 -10.07
CA ARG A 630 24.08 -18.51 -9.93
C ARG A 630 25.31 -19.28 -10.37
N ARG A 631 26.13 -18.75 -11.28
CA ARG A 631 27.35 -19.41 -11.79
C ARG A 631 28.57 -18.48 -11.80
N ASP A 632 29.74 -19.09 -11.94
CA ASP A 632 31.06 -18.43 -11.96
C ASP A 632 31.71 -18.40 -13.35
N ASP A 633 30.91 -18.69 -14.39
CA ASP A 633 31.29 -18.66 -15.80
C ASP A 633 30.23 -17.98 -16.68
N SER A 634 29.32 -17.20 -16.10
CA SER A 634 28.21 -16.54 -16.78
C SER A 634 28.66 -15.29 -17.54
N VAL A 635 27.90 -14.92 -18.57
CA VAL A 635 27.99 -13.61 -19.22
C VAL A 635 27.04 -12.64 -18.51
N VAL A 636 27.46 -11.40 -18.29
CA VAL A 636 26.63 -10.37 -17.68
C VAL A 636 26.27 -9.31 -18.73
N ALA A 637 24.98 -9.03 -18.85
CA ALA A 637 24.44 -8.06 -19.78
C ALA A 637 23.54 -7.05 -19.06
N ILE A 638 23.27 -5.93 -19.72
CA ILE A 638 22.30 -4.92 -19.26
C ILE A 638 21.33 -4.61 -20.39
N ILE A 639 20.07 -4.37 -20.04
CA ILE A 639 19.05 -3.82 -20.92
C ILE A 639 18.55 -2.47 -20.40
N GLY A 640 18.03 -1.65 -21.31
CA GLY A 640 17.59 -0.29 -21.03
C GLY A 640 18.70 0.76 -21.20
N ASN A 641 18.30 2.02 -21.34
CA ASN A 641 19.23 3.14 -21.47
C ASN A 641 19.57 3.73 -20.11
N GLY A 642 20.82 4.14 -19.91
CA GLY A 642 21.19 5.03 -18.81
C GLY A 642 20.57 6.42 -18.95
N SER A 643 20.51 7.12 -17.82
CA SER A 643 20.13 8.53 -17.74
C SER A 643 21.36 9.36 -17.40
N SER A 644 21.52 10.52 -18.05
CA SER A 644 22.52 11.52 -17.66
C SER A 644 22.14 12.30 -16.40
N SER A 645 20.88 12.16 -15.95
CA SER A 645 20.25 12.87 -14.85
C SER A 645 20.38 12.09 -13.53
N MET A 646 20.54 12.80 -12.41
CA MET A 646 20.83 12.23 -11.07
C MET A 646 19.89 12.77 -9.96
N GLY A 647 18.94 13.63 -10.28
CA GLY A 647 18.01 14.23 -9.33
C GLY A 647 17.23 13.18 -8.55
N GLY A 648 17.06 13.40 -7.25
CA GLY A 648 16.42 12.45 -6.34
C GLY A 648 17.26 11.22 -5.99
N SER A 649 18.40 10.96 -6.65
CA SER A 649 19.20 9.77 -6.38
C SER A 649 19.84 9.78 -5.00
N VAL A 650 20.07 8.59 -4.43
CA VAL A 650 20.74 8.43 -3.14
C VAL A 650 22.16 9.03 -3.18
N TYR A 651 22.85 8.91 -4.33
CA TYR A 651 24.15 9.53 -4.51
C TYR A 651 24.07 11.06 -4.56
N ALA A 652 23.11 11.65 -5.30
CA ALA A 652 22.92 13.11 -5.33
C ALA A 652 22.58 13.67 -3.94
N ARG A 653 21.66 13.01 -3.23
CA ARG A 653 21.31 13.34 -1.84
C ARG A 653 22.54 13.32 -0.93
N ARG A 654 23.41 12.32 -1.09
CA ARG A 654 24.67 12.22 -0.32
C ARG A 654 25.65 13.35 -0.62
N GLN A 655 25.68 13.84 -1.86
CA GLN A 655 26.48 14.99 -2.26
C GLN A 655 25.79 16.34 -1.96
N CYS A 656 24.62 16.32 -1.30
CA CYS A 656 23.79 17.49 -1.02
C CYS A 656 23.39 18.27 -2.30
N VAL A 657 23.23 17.56 -3.42
CA VAL A 657 22.73 18.11 -4.68
C VAL A 657 21.22 17.96 -4.72
N THR A 658 20.51 19.08 -4.88
CA THR A 658 19.04 19.15 -4.76
C THR A 658 18.36 19.80 -5.99
N ASP A 659 19.16 20.29 -6.93
CA ASP A 659 18.75 20.95 -8.17
C ASP A 659 19.12 20.13 -9.42
N ALA A 660 19.53 18.88 -9.24
CA ALA A 660 19.74 17.96 -10.36
C ALA A 660 18.40 17.55 -10.97
N GLU A 661 18.35 17.39 -12.30
CA GLU A 661 17.15 16.92 -12.97
C GLU A 661 16.82 15.48 -12.53
N VAL A 662 15.56 15.20 -12.20
CA VAL A 662 15.09 13.84 -11.90
C VAL A 662 15.09 13.02 -13.20
N PRO A 663 15.55 11.76 -13.25
CA PRO A 663 15.47 10.94 -14.47
C PRO A 663 14.04 10.84 -15.02
N ASP A 664 13.91 10.83 -16.36
CA ASP A 664 12.63 10.58 -17.03
C ASP A 664 12.41 9.08 -17.27
N THR A 665 11.15 8.69 -17.49
CA THR A 665 10.76 7.29 -17.80
C THR A 665 10.29 7.18 -19.25
N ASP A 666 11.10 6.56 -20.13
CA ASP A 666 10.68 6.24 -21.49
C ASP A 666 9.76 5.01 -21.50
N LEU A 667 8.47 5.26 -21.29
CA LEU A 667 7.44 4.22 -21.21
C LEU A 667 7.36 3.36 -22.47
N ASP A 668 7.52 3.96 -23.66
CA ASP A 668 7.46 3.23 -24.94
C ASP A 668 8.61 2.23 -25.06
N LEU A 669 9.80 2.62 -24.60
CA LEU A 669 10.95 1.75 -24.50
C LEU A 669 10.74 0.67 -23.43
N ALA A 670 10.28 1.04 -22.23
CA ALA A 670 10.06 0.14 -21.11
C ALA A 670 9.11 -1.02 -21.49
N VAL A 671 7.97 -0.70 -22.11
CA VAL A 671 6.99 -1.70 -22.58
C VAL A 671 7.63 -2.69 -23.56
N LYS A 672 8.46 -2.22 -24.50
CA LYS A 672 9.14 -3.08 -25.47
C LYS A 672 10.17 -3.97 -24.79
N LEU A 673 10.95 -3.42 -23.87
CA LEU A 673 11.97 -4.15 -23.10
C LEU A 673 11.34 -5.26 -22.25
N TYR A 674 10.25 -4.97 -21.54
CA TYR A 674 9.60 -5.94 -20.67
C TYR A 674 8.93 -7.07 -21.45
N LYS A 675 8.34 -6.76 -22.62
CA LYS A 675 7.83 -7.79 -23.55
C LYS A 675 8.95 -8.65 -24.13
N ALA A 676 10.08 -8.03 -24.50
CA ALA A 676 11.27 -8.77 -24.97
C ALA A 676 11.84 -9.68 -23.88
N LEU A 677 11.94 -9.19 -22.64
CA LEU A 677 12.41 -9.94 -21.48
C LEU A 677 11.50 -11.14 -21.15
N ALA A 678 10.19 -10.93 -21.09
CA ALA A 678 9.22 -11.99 -20.84
C ALA A 678 9.25 -13.08 -21.92
N LYS A 679 9.59 -12.72 -23.16
CA LYS A 679 9.82 -13.69 -24.24
C LYS A 679 11.17 -14.41 -24.08
N ALA A 680 12.24 -13.67 -23.80
CA ALA A 680 13.60 -14.21 -23.68
C ALA A 680 13.76 -15.20 -22.52
N ARG A 681 13.10 -14.97 -21.38
CA ARG A 681 13.19 -15.86 -20.20
C ARG A 681 12.74 -17.29 -20.50
N LYS A 682 11.74 -17.48 -21.37
CA LYS A 682 11.20 -18.79 -21.76
C LYS A 682 12.23 -19.68 -22.47
N GLY A 683 13.28 -19.08 -23.06
CA GLY A 683 14.39 -19.81 -23.67
C GLY A 683 15.35 -20.44 -22.65
N GLY A 684 15.25 -20.09 -21.36
CA GLY A 684 16.13 -20.57 -20.29
C GLY A 684 17.59 -20.17 -20.47
N GLY A 685 17.84 -19.04 -21.14
CA GLY A 685 19.17 -18.42 -21.27
C GLY A 685 19.46 -17.35 -20.21
N ILE A 686 18.41 -16.83 -19.57
CA ILE A 686 18.52 -15.88 -18.45
C ILE A 686 18.49 -16.69 -17.16
N LEU A 687 19.55 -16.57 -16.37
CA LEU A 687 19.76 -17.33 -15.14
C LEU A 687 19.31 -16.56 -13.91
N SER A 688 19.58 -15.25 -13.88
CA SER A 688 19.16 -14.31 -12.84
C SER A 688 18.98 -12.94 -13.49
N ALA A 689 18.21 -12.07 -12.85
CA ALA A 689 18.02 -10.71 -13.30
C ALA A 689 17.73 -9.80 -12.10
N HIS A 690 18.27 -8.59 -12.10
CA HIS A 690 18.07 -7.61 -11.03
C HIS A 690 17.87 -6.23 -11.63
N ASP A 691 16.94 -5.47 -11.07
CA ASP A 691 16.65 -4.13 -11.51
C ASP A 691 17.73 -3.11 -11.10
N VAL A 692 17.78 -1.99 -11.82
CA VAL A 692 18.61 -0.84 -11.43
C VAL A 692 17.71 0.21 -10.81
N SER A 693 17.77 0.32 -9.49
CA SER A 693 16.93 1.16 -8.62
C SER A 693 17.83 2.04 -7.73
N GLU A 694 17.53 2.22 -6.44
CA GLU A 694 18.29 3.10 -5.56
C GLU A 694 19.77 2.73 -5.45
N GLY A 695 20.64 3.73 -5.61
CA GLY A 695 22.10 3.55 -5.66
C GLY A 695 22.64 3.15 -7.03
N GLY A 696 21.78 2.91 -8.02
CA GLY A 696 22.14 2.71 -9.42
C GLY A 696 22.92 1.43 -9.69
N LEU A 697 23.55 1.39 -10.86
CA LEU A 697 24.21 0.18 -11.38
C LEU A 697 25.25 -0.41 -10.43
N ALA A 698 26.02 0.43 -9.72
CA ALA A 698 27.05 -0.03 -8.79
C ALA A 698 26.47 -0.88 -7.64
N VAL A 699 25.31 -0.46 -7.09
CA VAL A 699 24.63 -1.19 -6.01
C VAL A 699 24.00 -2.46 -6.56
N THR A 700 23.27 -2.39 -7.68
CA THR A 700 22.72 -3.57 -8.36
C THR A 700 23.77 -4.65 -8.58
N LEU A 701 24.94 -4.29 -9.14
CA LEU A 701 26.03 -5.24 -9.38
C LEU A 701 26.54 -5.86 -8.07
N ALA A 702 26.69 -5.06 -7.01
CA ALA A 702 27.09 -5.58 -5.70
C ALA A 702 26.06 -6.56 -5.14
N GLU A 703 24.77 -6.19 -5.15
CA GLU A 703 23.68 -7.01 -4.62
C GLU A 703 23.50 -8.34 -5.37
N MET A 704 23.65 -8.34 -6.70
CA MET A 704 23.68 -9.58 -7.49
C MET A 704 24.78 -10.53 -7.02
N THR A 705 25.94 -10.02 -6.59
CA THR A 705 27.06 -10.85 -6.11
C THR A 705 26.91 -11.34 -4.67
N PHE A 706 25.92 -10.88 -3.89
CA PHE A 706 25.75 -11.27 -2.49
C PHE A 706 25.34 -12.73 -2.29
N SER A 707 25.10 -13.53 -3.34
CA SER A 707 25.11 -14.99 -3.21
C SER A 707 26.50 -15.56 -2.85
N GLU A 708 27.56 -14.74 -2.97
CA GLU A 708 28.98 -15.09 -2.81
C GLU A 708 29.44 -16.21 -3.76
N LYS A 709 28.64 -16.50 -4.81
CA LYS A 709 28.87 -17.61 -5.72
C LYS A 709 30.09 -17.37 -6.61
N ALA A 710 30.28 -16.15 -7.10
CA ALA A 710 31.34 -15.77 -8.03
C ALA A 710 31.81 -14.32 -7.79
N GLY A 711 33.03 -14.00 -8.25
CA GLY A 711 33.43 -12.63 -8.51
C GLY A 711 32.75 -12.08 -9.77
N LEU A 712 32.82 -10.76 -9.99
CA LEU A 712 32.17 -10.09 -11.11
C LEU A 712 33.11 -9.05 -11.72
N GLU A 713 33.33 -9.15 -13.03
CA GLU A 713 34.12 -8.20 -13.82
C GLU A 713 33.21 -7.49 -14.83
N VAL A 714 33.13 -6.16 -14.77
CA VAL A 714 32.26 -5.33 -15.62
C VAL A 714 33.03 -4.18 -16.25
N SER A 715 32.69 -3.87 -17.50
CA SER A 715 33.15 -2.70 -18.25
C SER A 715 31.97 -1.77 -18.55
N LEU A 716 32.17 -0.48 -18.29
CA LEU A 716 31.16 0.56 -18.56
C LEU A 716 31.20 1.11 -20.00
N ASN A 717 32.08 0.58 -20.86
CA ASN A 717 32.36 1.16 -22.18
C ASN A 717 31.19 1.07 -23.16
N GLU A 718 30.39 0.01 -23.05
CA GLU A 718 29.30 -0.30 -23.98
C GLU A 718 27.92 -0.05 -23.34
N LEU A 719 27.85 0.75 -22.26
CA LEU A 719 26.57 1.03 -21.60
C LEU A 719 25.62 1.78 -22.56
N PRO A 720 24.42 1.24 -22.83
CA PRO A 720 23.46 1.93 -23.68
C PRO A 720 23.04 3.26 -23.06
N GLY A 721 23.08 4.34 -23.84
CA GLY A 721 22.65 5.68 -23.40
C GLY A 721 23.59 6.40 -22.42
N SER A 722 24.60 5.74 -21.85
CA SER A 722 25.51 6.32 -20.85
C SER A 722 27.00 6.04 -21.08
N ALA A 723 27.38 5.53 -22.25
CA ALA A 723 28.77 5.24 -22.63
C ALA A 723 29.69 6.48 -22.54
N ASP A 724 29.16 7.68 -22.74
CA ASP A 724 29.89 8.95 -22.70
C ASP A 724 29.66 9.77 -21.41
N ASP A 725 28.81 9.28 -20.50
CA ASP A 725 28.51 9.99 -19.25
C ASP A 725 29.72 10.05 -18.33
N VAL A 726 29.76 10.98 -17.38
CA VAL A 726 30.79 10.97 -16.34
C VAL A 726 30.69 9.72 -15.47
N ASP A 727 31.83 9.23 -14.95
CA ASP A 727 31.92 7.94 -14.23
C ASP A 727 30.91 7.81 -13.09
N ALA A 728 30.70 8.89 -12.31
CA ALA A 728 29.72 8.91 -11.22
C ALA A 728 28.27 8.71 -11.72
N VAL A 729 27.90 9.33 -12.84
CA VAL A 729 26.56 9.20 -13.42
C VAL A 729 26.37 7.79 -13.95
N ALA A 730 27.33 7.24 -14.71
CA ALA A 730 27.25 5.87 -15.23
C ALA A 730 27.07 4.81 -14.13
N LEU A 731 27.69 5.03 -12.96
CA LEU A 731 27.64 4.13 -11.81
C LEU A 731 26.38 4.29 -10.94
N PHE A 732 25.96 5.52 -10.68
CA PHE A 732 25.01 5.82 -9.60
C PHE A 732 23.70 6.47 -10.06
N ASN A 733 23.47 6.67 -11.37
CA ASN A 733 22.16 7.10 -11.84
C ASN A 733 21.10 6.01 -11.60
N GLU A 734 19.94 6.47 -11.15
CA GLU A 734 18.77 5.65 -10.81
C GLU A 734 17.73 5.74 -11.94
N GLY A 735 18.21 5.77 -13.19
CA GLY A 735 17.37 5.82 -14.39
C GLY A 735 16.43 4.60 -14.45
N PRO A 736 15.10 4.80 -14.66
CA PRO A 736 14.11 3.72 -14.74
C PRO A 736 14.35 2.76 -15.91
N SER A 737 13.60 1.66 -15.95
CA SER A 737 13.57 0.71 -17.07
C SER A 737 14.89 -0.01 -17.39
N ARG A 738 15.82 -0.08 -16.43
CA ARG A 738 17.12 -0.75 -16.56
C ARG A 738 17.19 -2.05 -15.76
N ILE A 739 17.78 -3.09 -16.33
CA ILE A 739 17.89 -4.42 -15.71
C ILE A 739 19.25 -5.04 -16.06
N VAL A 740 19.93 -5.61 -15.07
CA VAL A 740 21.14 -6.43 -15.26
C VAL A 740 20.74 -7.90 -15.33
N LEU A 741 21.29 -8.63 -16.30
CA LEU A 741 21.00 -10.03 -16.59
C LEU A 741 22.25 -10.89 -16.40
N GLU A 742 22.12 -12.01 -15.69
CA GLU A 742 23.06 -13.13 -15.76
C GLU A 742 22.62 -14.09 -16.86
N LEU A 743 23.50 -14.34 -17.83
CA LEU A 743 23.21 -15.15 -19.02
C LEU A 743 24.06 -16.42 -19.06
N ASP A 744 23.44 -17.51 -19.51
CA ASP A 744 24.17 -18.72 -19.93
C ASP A 744 25.05 -18.40 -21.16
N PRO A 745 26.37 -18.59 -21.09
CA PRO A 745 27.28 -18.30 -22.21
C PRO A 745 26.88 -19.00 -23.51
N ALA A 746 26.25 -20.17 -23.42
CA ALA A 746 25.81 -20.94 -24.59
C ALA A 746 24.59 -20.32 -25.31
N LYS A 747 23.89 -19.37 -24.68
CA LYS A 747 22.62 -18.80 -25.17
C LYS A 747 22.63 -17.27 -25.29
N VAL A 748 23.79 -16.63 -25.16
CA VAL A 748 23.92 -15.16 -25.25
C VAL A 748 23.33 -14.63 -26.56
N ASP A 749 23.66 -15.24 -27.69
CA ASP A 749 23.16 -14.80 -29.00
C ASP A 749 21.63 -14.93 -29.12
N GLU A 750 21.05 -15.98 -28.53
CA GLU A 750 19.60 -16.20 -28.50
C GLU A 750 18.90 -15.12 -27.66
N VAL A 751 19.45 -14.82 -26.48
CA VAL A 751 18.91 -13.76 -25.61
C VAL A 751 19.08 -12.40 -26.28
N ALA A 752 20.25 -12.07 -26.81
CA ALA A 752 20.53 -10.80 -27.49
C ALA A 752 19.58 -10.58 -28.68
N GLN A 753 19.25 -11.63 -29.44
CA GLN A 753 18.30 -11.56 -30.54
C GLN A 753 16.88 -11.16 -30.09
N ALA A 754 16.46 -11.51 -28.87
CA ALA A 754 15.17 -11.08 -28.33
C ALA A 754 15.10 -9.56 -28.12
N PHE A 755 16.26 -8.90 -28.01
CA PHE A 755 16.41 -7.45 -27.83
C PHE A 755 16.92 -6.74 -29.11
N ASP A 756 16.80 -7.36 -30.29
CA ASP A 756 17.20 -6.70 -31.55
C ASP A 756 16.46 -5.37 -31.75
N GLY A 757 17.21 -4.31 -32.01
CA GLY A 757 16.69 -2.94 -32.09
C GLY A 757 16.31 -2.31 -30.74
N LEU A 758 16.58 -2.97 -29.62
CA LEU A 758 16.42 -2.44 -28.26
C LEU A 758 17.79 -2.28 -27.58
N PRO A 759 17.90 -1.40 -26.56
CA PRO A 759 19.12 -1.24 -25.77
C PRO A 759 19.47 -2.53 -25.04
N PHE A 760 20.54 -3.19 -25.49
CA PHE A 760 21.14 -4.38 -24.89
C PHE A 760 22.66 -4.29 -25.05
N ALA A 761 23.40 -4.58 -23.99
CA ALA A 761 24.85 -4.67 -24.05
C ALA A 761 25.37 -5.78 -23.15
N VAL A 762 26.35 -6.55 -23.65
CA VAL A 762 27.18 -7.40 -22.80
C VAL A 762 28.20 -6.51 -22.12
N ILE A 763 28.17 -6.50 -20.79
CA ILE A 763 28.98 -5.58 -19.98
C ILE A 763 30.04 -6.31 -19.17
N GLY A 764 29.98 -7.64 -19.05
CA GLY A 764 30.90 -8.34 -18.18
C GLY A 764 30.73 -9.84 -18.13
N GLN A 765 31.34 -10.44 -17.11
CA GLN A 765 31.31 -11.87 -16.84
C GLN A 765 31.46 -12.15 -15.36
N THR A 766 30.93 -13.30 -14.91
CA THR A 766 31.23 -13.83 -13.59
C THR A 766 32.51 -14.67 -13.64
N THR A 767 33.21 -14.80 -12.51
CA THR A 767 34.48 -15.53 -12.45
C THR A 767 34.69 -16.25 -11.13
N GLY A 768 35.26 -17.46 -11.19
CA GLY A 768 35.71 -18.22 -10.02
C GLY A 768 37.12 -17.88 -9.55
N GLN A 769 37.85 -16.99 -10.24
CA GLN A 769 39.27 -16.73 -9.98
C GLN A 769 39.51 -15.83 -8.77
N HIS A 770 38.57 -14.94 -8.44
CA HIS A 770 38.59 -14.07 -7.28
C HIS A 770 37.18 -13.85 -6.74
N LYS A 771 37.09 -13.11 -5.62
CA LYS A 771 35.82 -12.75 -4.96
C LYS A 771 35.61 -11.24 -4.89
N ASN A 772 36.14 -10.52 -5.88
CA ASN A 772 35.98 -9.09 -6.03
C ASN A 772 34.87 -8.73 -7.03
N LEU A 773 34.22 -7.59 -6.80
CA LEU A 773 33.50 -6.80 -7.79
C LEU A 773 34.49 -5.82 -8.41
N ILE A 774 34.75 -5.97 -9.72
CA ILE A 774 35.67 -5.14 -10.48
C ILE A 774 34.89 -4.41 -11.56
N VAL A 775 34.90 -3.08 -11.53
CA VAL A 775 34.27 -2.22 -12.54
C VAL A 775 35.32 -1.36 -13.20
N THR A 776 35.37 -1.38 -14.52
CA THR A 776 36.39 -0.68 -15.32
C THR A 776 35.77 0.21 -16.39
N ARG A 777 36.56 1.19 -16.85
CA ARG A 777 36.23 2.04 -18.00
C ARG A 777 37.47 2.39 -18.81
N GLY A 778 37.33 2.58 -20.11
CA GLY A 778 38.42 2.71 -21.06
C GLY A 778 38.92 1.35 -21.55
N ASN A 779 39.80 1.35 -22.56
CA ASN A 779 40.34 0.15 -23.19
C ASN A 779 41.88 0.19 -23.20
N GLY A 780 42.52 -0.99 -23.15
CA GLY A 780 43.97 -1.10 -23.28
C GLY A 780 44.74 -0.29 -22.23
N SER A 781 45.65 0.57 -22.66
CA SER A 781 46.47 1.40 -21.76
C SER A 781 45.72 2.53 -21.06
N GLU A 782 44.50 2.85 -21.50
CA GLU A 782 43.63 3.89 -20.89
C GLU A 782 42.57 3.29 -19.96
N GLN A 783 42.60 1.97 -19.75
CA GLN A 783 41.67 1.31 -18.83
C GLN A 783 41.93 1.78 -17.39
N ARG A 784 40.89 2.31 -16.77
CA ARG A 784 40.84 2.73 -15.37
C ARG A 784 39.97 1.76 -14.60
N VAL A 785 40.44 1.35 -13.43
CA VAL A 785 39.64 0.61 -12.45
C VAL A 785 38.91 1.63 -11.60
N LEU A 786 37.58 1.58 -11.65
CA LEU A 786 36.71 2.49 -10.90
C LEU A 786 36.33 1.89 -9.54
N ILE A 787 36.07 0.58 -9.51
CA ILE A 787 35.75 -0.20 -8.31
C ILE A 787 36.55 -1.50 -8.38
N ASP A 788 37.20 -1.86 -7.28
CA ASP A 788 37.81 -3.17 -7.06
C ASP A 788 37.67 -3.49 -5.58
N GLU A 789 36.58 -4.20 -5.25
CA GLU A 789 36.15 -4.38 -3.87
C GLU A 789 35.82 -5.84 -3.56
N ASP A 790 36.25 -6.30 -2.40
CA ASP A 790 35.96 -7.64 -1.90
C ASP A 790 34.45 -7.79 -1.59
N ILE A 791 33.81 -8.79 -2.20
CA ILE A 791 32.35 -8.99 -2.11
C ILE A 791 31.92 -9.30 -0.67
N ASP A 792 32.71 -10.08 0.07
CA ASP A 792 32.39 -10.41 1.46
C ASP A 792 32.40 -9.14 2.33
N SER A 793 33.34 -8.22 2.10
CA SER A 793 33.37 -6.91 2.74
C SER A 793 32.17 -6.05 2.38
N LEU A 794 31.78 -5.98 1.10
CA LEU A 794 30.61 -5.21 0.66
C LEU A 794 29.32 -5.77 1.29
N LYS A 795 29.14 -7.08 1.25
CA LYS A 795 28.00 -7.77 1.84
C LYS A 795 27.96 -7.57 3.36
N SER A 796 29.10 -7.64 4.04
CA SER A 796 29.17 -7.39 5.48
C SER A 796 28.72 -5.98 5.82
N LEU A 797 29.19 -4.96 5.09
CA LEU A 797 28.76 -3.57 5.29
C LEU A 797 27.24 -3.43 5.09
N TRP A 798 26.74 -3.93 3.96
CA TRP A 798 25.31 -3.92 3.64
C TRP A 798 24.46 -4.58 4.73
N LYS A 799 24.86 -5.74 5.26
CA LYS A 799 24.13 -6.43 6.33
C LYS A 799 24.13 -5.68 7.66
N THR A 800 25.18 -4.95 7.96
CA THR A 800 25.37 -4.37 9.31
C THR A 800 24.72 -3.01 9.51
N GLY A 801 24.34 -2.27 8.46
CA GLY A 801 23.84 -0.89 8.59
C GLY A 801 22.67 -0.73 9.56
N LEU A 802 21.65 -1.60 9.48
CA LEU A 802 20.47 -1.54 10.36
C LEU A 802 20.57 -2.41 11.63
N THR A 803 21.53 -3.35 11.66
CA THR A 803 21.65 -4.34 12.75
C THR A 803 21.77 -3.72 14.15
N PRO A 804 22.52 -2.63 14.41
CA PRO A 804 22.60 -2.03 15.75
C PRO A 804 21.26 -1.53 16.32
N PHE A 805 20.27 -1.34 15.46
CA PHE A 805 18.96 -0.78 15.80
C PHE A 805 17.88 -1.84 15.97
N TYR A 806 18.22 -3.12 15.82
CA TYR A 806 17.38 -4.29 16.09
C TYR A 806 18.07 -5.22 17.07
#